data_AF-F1KXW4-F1
#
_entry.id   AF-F1KXW4-F1
#
_cell.length_a   1.000
_cell.length_b   1.000
_cell.length_c   1.000
_cell.angle_alpha   90.00
_cell.angle_beta   90.00
_cell.angle_gamma   90.00
#
_symmetry.space_group_name_H-M   'P 1'
#
loop_
_entity.id
_entity.type
_entity.pdbx_description
1 polymer ?
#
loop_
_entity_poly.entity_id
_entity_poly.type
_entity_poly.pdbx_seq_one_letter_code
_entity_poly.pdbx_strand_id
1 'polypeptide(L)'
;MRNIFAHKRNLIFTPSFVLLLFSLLAIRSSYAEKLTACTLIDAAFKQAAEPNEVEACRCFLDSSRSSREIRSLQDTDNIWLGCTRQKMPQVFSALNALNETMISKLWIWDSLINIIPADMFAQVRPRVLSIEHSGLSVFRAGAFTNIGQRLKVLQLRNNILKGIEPMMFNDLDRLEILDLGGNKIAQITTGQLDKLKDLETLIISDNQLSSIEDGAFQALGNLKTLNLANNKLTNITKGTFKGLNNLETLNLQSNNIINVDWSAFVHMRNLRTLDIGNNHITQVELHRLQSLEKLYLNNNSIQSLKNISLRDLINLSVLSFDRNSITQIADGDLHSLAESVRLNLLSVAANKIAKIGPRALEPIHQLKVLSLENNQLTSLSSNDGNANVSFLRPLRKLKSLFLSTNNIQRIDENDLSSLTSLKTLALDHNEIEKIHGKAFVGLPLTRIYLNHNRLFHLPRGIFEGLATDTLDVIDVSDNAWQCICGEEWLADWLATVADKNVADGSMGCIGSRACTGRFDEEEQHSVWITVIASLLAVVSLLILVAIAFLYLEDGKRIDKIACPLRRVPSDLLQLIPSGGSSISLPHDNGIEPLITAELPPKPLLTSSLRNTTATNTSATNTNPLIIANTNEIPTVGTAEKKRVRFNGI
;
A
#
# COMPACT_ATOMS: atom_id res chain seq x y z
N MET A 1 28.44 -76.84 -2.38
CA MET A 1 29.54 -77.33 -1.52
C MET A 1 29.30 -76.72 -0.15
N ARG A 2 28.89 -77.47 0.88
CA ARG A 2 29.73 -78.26 1.82
C ARG A 2 30.86 -77.43 2.48
N ASN A 3 30.61 -77.08 3.74
CA ASN A 3 31.50 -76.79 4.87
C ASN A 3 32.71 -75.84 4.70
N ILE A 4 32.74 -74.80 5.54
CA ILE A 4 33.79 -74.59 6.56
C ILE A 4 33.18 -73.81 7.75
N PHE A 5 33.55 -74.20 8.98
CA PHE A 5 33.19 -73.54 10.25
C PHE A 5 34.27 -72.49 10.63
N ALA A 6 34.10 -71.57 11.57
CA ALA A 6 32.94 -70.88 12.15
C ALA A 6 33.48 -69.86 13.19
N HIS A 7 32.75 -68.76 13.45
CA HIS A 7 32.90 -68.04 14.72
C HIS A 7 31.59 -67.37 15.17
N LYS A 8 31.37 -67.35 16.49
CA LYS A 8 30.13 -66.88 17.12
C LYS A 8 30.08 -65.36 17.20
N ARG A 9 28.92 -64.76 16.86
CA ARG A 9 28.18 -63.89 17.80
C ARG A 9 26.73 -63.73 17.36
N ASN A 10 25.84 -63.54 18.33
CA ASN A 10 24.39 -63.54 18.11
C ASN A 10 23.94 -62.22 17.47
N LEU A 11 23.29 -62.29 16.32
CA LEU A 11 22.37 -61.25 15.84
C LEU A 11 20.94 -61.75 16.04
N ILE A 12 20.35 -61.40 17.18
CA ILE A 12 18.92 -61.55 17.42
C ILE A 12 18.23 -60.47 16.58
N PHE A 13 17.78 -60.82 15.39
CA PHE A 13 16.96 -59.94 14.57
C PHE A 13 15.62 -59.71 15.26
N THR A 14 15.42 -58.52 15.81
CA THR A 14 14.10 -58.10 16.30
C THR A 14 13.14 -57.93 15.12
N PRO A 15 11.82 -58.16 15.29
CA PRO A 15 10.84 -58.00 14.21
C PRO A 15 10.92 -56.63 13.52
N SER A 16 11.25 -55.59 14.30
CA SER A 16 11.45 -54.21 13.83
C SER A 16 12.54 -54.07 12.77
N PHE A 17 13.63 -54.85 12.85
CA PHE A 17 14.74 -54.75 11.88
C PHE A 17 14.39 -55.41 10.54
N VAL A 18 13.62 -56.51 10.59
CA VAL A 18 13.06 -57.17 9.40
C VAL A 18 12.05 -56.24 8.71
N LEU A 19 11.16 -55.61 9.47
CA LEU A 19 10.24 -54.57 8.99
C LEU A 19 10.97 -53.37 8.36
N LEU A 20 12.12 -52.96 8.90
CA LEU A 20 12.94 -51.90 8.32
C LEU A 20 13.54 -52.30 6.97
N LEU A 21 14.04 -53.54 6.84
CA LEU A 21 14.55 -54.04 5.55
C LEU A 21 13.44 -54.19 4.50
N PHE A 22 12.29 -54.76 4.87
CA PHE A 22 11.15 -54.91 3.97
C PHE A 22 10.61 -53.55 3.51
N SER A 23 10.53 -52.55 4.40
CA SER A 23 10.10 -51.20 4.01
C SER A 23 11.13 -50.48 3.13
N LEU A 24 12.44 -50.63 3.37
CA LEU A 24 13.48 -50.11 2.47
C LEU A 24 13.49 -50.79 1.09
N LEU A 25 13.24 -52.11 1.04
CA LEU A 25 13.09 -52.86 -0.21
C LEU A 25 11.81 -52.47 -0.96
N ALA A 26 10.67 -52.34 -0.27
CA ALA A 26 9.41 -51.89 -0.87
C ALA A 26 9.49 -50.43 -1.38
N ILE A 27 10.19 -49.55 -0.65
CA ILE A 27 10.48 -48.18 -1.12
C ILE A 27 11.33 -48.23 -2.40
N ARG A 28 12.38 -49.07 -2.45
CA ARG A 28 13.16 -49.26 -3.69
C ARG A 28 12.34 -49.84 -4.84
N SER A 29 11.46 -50.82 -4.60
CA SER A 29 10.57 -51.40 -5.62
C SER A 29 9.63 -50.34 -6.18
N SER A 30 8.92 -49.62 -5.32
CA SER A 30 7.97 -48.60 -5.75
C SER A 30 8.64 -47.41 -6.45
N TYR A 31 9.87 -47.04 -6.07
CA TYR A 31 10.64 -46.03 -6.81
C TYR A 31 11.11 -46.53 -8.18
N ALA A 32 11.48 -47.81 -8.30
CA ALA A 32 11.85 -48.42 -9.58
C ALA A 32 10.63 -48.53 -10.52
N GLU A 33 9.48 -49.01 -10.01
CA GLU A 33 8.20 -49.08 -10.73
C GLU A 33 7.74 -47.70 -11.22
N LYS A 34 7.84 -46.66 -10.36
CA LYS A 34 7.50 -45.28 -10.74
C LYS A 34 8.51 -44.66 -11.72
N LEU A 35 9.80 -45.01 -11.63
CA LEU A 35 10.79 -44.62 -12.64
C LEU A 35 10.46 -45.26 -14.00
N THR A 36 10.08 -46.55 -14.02
CA THR A 36 9.63 -47.20 -15.26
C THR A 36 8.36 -46.57 -15.81
N ALA A 37 7.42 -46.14 -14.96
CA ALA A 37 6.19 -45.49 -15.39
C ALA A 37 6.44 -44.21 -16.19
N CYS A 38 7.31 -43.30 -15.72
CA CYS A 38 7.65 -42.12 -16.52
C CYS A 38 8.40 -42.48 -17.81
N THR A 39 9.34 -43.45 -17.80
CA THR A 39 10.01 -43.84 -19.05
C THR A 39 9.07 -44.45 -20.10
N LEU A 40 7.97 -45.08 -19.69
CA LEU A 40 6.94 -45.58 -20.60
C LEU A 40 6.08 -44.43 -21.16
N ILE A 41 5.75 -43.44 -20.33
CA ILE A 41 5.02 -42.23 -20.73
C ILE A 41 5.85 -41.40 -21.73
N ASP A 42 7.12 -41.16 -21.44
CA ASP A 42 8.03 -40.44 -22.35
C ASP A 42 8.28 -41.22 -23.65
N ALA A 43 8.32 -42.55 -23.60
CA ALA A 43 8.39 -43.39 -24.80
C ALA A 43 7.12 -43.27 -25.67
N ALA A 44 5.93 -43.21 -25.06
CA ALA A 44 4.66 -42.98 -25.77
C ALA A 44 4.62 -41.58 -26.40
N PHE A 45 5.02 -40.53 -25.68
CA PHE A 45 5.16 -39.18 -26.24
C PHE A 45 6.12 -39.12 -27.42
N LYS A 46 7.25 -39.84 -27.34
CA LYS A 46 8.23 -39.93 -28.42
C LYS A 46 7.72 -40.74 -29.63
N GLN A 47 6.85 -41.71 -29.42
CA GLN A 47 6.19 -42.45 -30.51
C GLN A 47 5.09 -41.63 -31.20
N ALA A 48 4.51 -40.66 -30.50
CA ALA A 48 3.44 -39.78 -31.00
C ALA A 48 3.92 -38.45 -31.59
N ALA A 49 5.23 -38.19 -31.56
CA ALA A 49 5.87 -37.04 -32.20
C ALA A 49 6.13 -37.31 -33.69
N GLU A 50 6.05 -36.28 -34.53
CA GLU A 50 6.39 -36.41 -35.96
C GLU A 50 7.90 -36.62 -36.17
N PRO A 51 8.32 -37.26 -37.29
CA PRO A 51 9.74 -37.48 -37.58
C PRO A 51 10.54 -36.16 -37.61
N ASN A 52 11.53 -36.08 -36.72
CA ASN A 52 12.39 -34.91 -36.45
C ASN A 52 11.78 -33.77 -35.61
N GLU A 53 10.56 -33.92 -35.08
CA GLU A 53 10.07 -33.03 -34.01
C GLU A 53 10.55 -33.48 -32.61
N VAL A 54 10.44 -32.57 -31.62
CA VAL A 54 10.73 -32.84 -30.20
C VAL A 54 9.44 -33.26 -29.51
N GLU A 55 9.52 -34.19 -28.54
CA GLU A 55 8.33 -34.62 -27.79
C GLU A 55 7.56 -33.44 -27.16
N ALA A 56 6.24 -33.41 -27.37
CA ALA A 56 5.40 -32.26 -27.01
C ALA A 56 5.23 -32.09 -25.49
N CYS A 57 5.23 -33.21 -24.78
CA CYS A 57 5.07 -33.30 -23.33
C CYS A 57 6.20 -34.17 -22.75
N ARG A 58 6.47 -34.00 -21.45
CA ARG A 58 7.41 -34.84 -20.69
C ARG A 58 6.82 -35.24 -19.34
N CYS A 59 7.22 -36.42 -18.87
CA CYS A 59 6.89 -36.95 -17.58
C CYS A 59 7.89 -36.51 -16.51
N PHE A 60 7.37 -36.20 -15.32
CA PHE A 60 8.14 -35.83 -14.16
C PHE A 60 7.61 -36.56 -12.92
N LEU A 61 8.53 -37.04 -12.09
CA LEU A 61 8.19 -37.56 -10.77
C LEU A 61 8.23 -36.43 -9.74
N ASP A 62 7.11 -36.20 -9.07
CA ASP A 62 6.98 -35.22 -8.00
C ASP A 62 7.80 -35.66 -6.78
N SER A 63 8.93 -34.97 -6.61
CA SER A 63 9.90 -35.15 -5.53
C SER A 63 9.69 -34.16 -4.37
N SER A 64 8.61 -33.36 -4.39
CA SER A 64 8.40 -32.29 -3.41
C SER A 64 7.99 -32.80 -2.02
N ARG A 65 8.99 -33.05 -1.17
CA ARG A 65 8.80 -33.06 0.29
C ARG A 65 8.43 -31.65 0.78
N SER A 66 7.15 -31.30 0.78
CA SER A 66 6.69 -29.96 1.18
C SER A 66 5.45 -29.91 2.10
N SER A 67 5.14 -30.98 2.82
CA SER A 67 4.31 -30.93 4.04
C SER A 67 4.61 -32.12 4.94
N ARG A 68 4.18 -32.04 6.21
CA ARG A 68 4.01 -33.19 7.09
C ARG A 68 2.55 -33.63 7.04
N GLU A 69 2.32 -34.85 7.52
CA GLU A 69 1.02 -35.50 7.76
C GLU A 69 0.34 -36.18 6.55
N ILE A 70 -0.43 -37.22 6.88
CA ILE A 70 -1.13 -38.18 6.03
C ILE A 70 -0.23 -39.11 5.19
N ARG A 71 -0.05 -40.34 5.72
CA ARG A 71 0.25 -41.54 4.93
C ARG A 71 -1.01 -42.40 4.83
N SER A 72 -1.50 -42.62 3.62
CA SER A 72 -2.35 -43.77 3.27
C SER A 72 -1.73 -44.45 2.04
N LEU A 73 -1.84 -45.78 1.96
CA LEU A 73 -1.21 -46.57 0.90
C LEU A 73 -2.19 -46.78 -0.26
N GLN A 74 -2.04 -46.02 -1.34
CA GLN A 74 -2.33 -46.36 -2.74
C GLN A 74 -2.30 -45.06 -3.54
N ASP A 75 -1.19 -44.75 -4.22
CA ASP A 75 -1.19 -43.60 -5.14
C ASP A 75 -0.15 -43.69 -6.26
N THR A 76 -0.62 -43.53 -7.49
CA THR A 76 0.17 -43.14 -8.68
C THR A 76 0.36 -41.62 -8.75
N ASP A 77 -0.24 -40.87 -7.82
CA ASP A 77 -0.34 -39.39 -7.79
C ASP A 77 0.97 -38.64 -7.48
N ASN A 78 2.12 -39.23 -7.81
CA ASN A 78 3.41 -38.53 -7.96
C ASN A 78 3.77 -38.24 -9.43
N ILE A 79 2.96 -38.64 -10.42
CA ILE A 79 3.23 -38.35 -11.83
C ILE A 79 2.69 -36.97 -12.19
N TRP A 80 3.56 -36.12 -12.74
CA TRP A 80 3.24 -34.83 -13.35
C TRP A 80 3.61 -34.87 -14.84
N LEU A 81 2.71 -34.39 -15.71
CA LEU A 81 2.97 -34.18 -17.13
C LEU A 81 3.13 -32.68 -17.42
N GLY A 82 4.22 -32.30 -18.09
CA GLY A 82 4.48 -30.92 -18.51
C GLY A 82 4.61 -30.80 -20.02
N CYS A 83 3.77 -29.98 -20.66
CA CYS A 83 3.82 -29.66 -22.09
C CYS A 83 4.11 -28.15 -22.25
N THR A 84 5.17 -27.78 -22.98
CA THR A 84 5.65 -26.38 -23.04
C THR A 84 6.09 -25.95 -24.43
N ARG A 85 5.69 -24.76 -24.89
CA ARG A 85 6.02 -24.20 -26.22
C ARG A 85 5.60 -25.05 -27.41
N GLN A 86 4.42 -25.65 -27.32
CA GLN A 86 3.84 -26.52 -28.35
C GLN A 86 2.58 -25.94 -28.99
N LYS A 87 2.10 -26.56 -30.07
CA LYS A 87 0.80 -26.26 -30.69
C LYS A 87 -0.25 -27.29 -30.25
N MET A 88 -1.53 -26.92 -30.26
CA MET A 88 -2.64 -27.82 -29.87
C MET A 88 -2.56 -29.25 -30.47
N PRO A 89 -2.32 -29.48 -31.78
CA PRO A 89 -2.30 -30.83 -32.34
C PRO A 89 -1.19 -31.72 -31.77
N GLN A 90 -0.02 -31.14 -31.47
CA GLN A 90 1.13 -31.88 -30.90
C GLN A 90 0.84 -32.31 -29.46
N VAL A 91 0.23 -31.43 -28.66
CA VAL A 91 -0.19 -31.74 -27.28
C VAL A 91 -1.36 -32.74 -27.27
N PHE A 92 -2.31 -32.60 -28.21
CA PHE A 92 -3.42 -33.56 -28.38
C PHE A 92 -2.91 -34.95 -28.75
N SER A 93 -1.99 -35.06 -29.71
CA SER A 93 -1.33 -36.33 -30.08
C SER A 93 -0.63 -36.97 -28.88
N ALA A 94 0.20 -36.20 -28.18
CA ALA A 94 0.95 -36.69 -27.02
C ALA A 94 0.03 -37.18 -25.88
N LEU A 95 -1.02 -36.44 -25.54
CA LEU A 95 -1.96 -36.84 -24.48
C LEU A 95 -2.79 -38.08 -24.86
N ASN A 96 -3.21 -38.20 -26.13
CA ASN A 96 -3.99 -39.35 -26.61
C ASN A 96 -3.15 -40.58 -26.99
N ALA A 97 -1.82 -40.49 -26.96
CA ALA A 97 -0.92 -41.64 -27.04
C ALA A 97 -0.77 -42.41 -25.72
N LEU A 98 -1.29 -41.85 -24.62
CA LEU A 98 -1.36 -42.52 -23.33
C LEU A 98 -2.57 -43.48 -23.28
N ASN A 99 -2.56 -44.38 -22.30
CA ASN A 99 -3.62 -45.36 -22.09
C ASN A 99 -4.23 -45.11 -20.71
N GLU A 100 -5.39 -44.46 -20.67
CA GLU A 100 -6.18 -44.05 -19.49
C GLU A 100 -5.35 -43.70 -18.22
N THR A 101 -4.32 -42.87 -18.39
CA THR A 101 -3.26 -42.72 -17.40
C THR A 101 -3.68 -41.80 -16.25
N MET A 102 -3.70 -42.37 -15.04
CA MET A 102 -3.95 -41.67 -13.78
C MET A 102 -2.72 -40.84 -13.37
N ILE A 103 -2.87 -39.51 -13.37
CA ILE A 103 -1.80 -38.55 -13.06
C ILE A 103 -2.23 -37.61 -11.95
N SER A 104 -1.24 -36.99 -11.30
CA SER A 104 -1.46 -35.98 -10.26
C SER A 104 -1.77 -34.63 -10.90
N LYS A 105 -0.86 -34.18 -11.77
CA LYS A 105 -0.82 -32.84 -12.36
C LYS A 105 -0.64 -32.94 -13.87
N LEU A 106 -1.34 -32.10 -14.63
CA LEU A 106 -1.06 -31.81 -16.04
C LEU A 106 -0.88 -30.30 -16.17
N TRP A 107 0.31 -29.86 -16.60
CA TRP A 107 0.60 -28.46 -16.87
C TRP A 107 0.86 -28.26 -18.36
N ILE A 108 0.14 -27.33 -18.95
CA ILE A 108 0.34 -26.84 -20.31
C ILE A 108 0.70 -25.36 -20.17
N TRP A 109 1.88 -24.97 -20.61
CA TRP A 109 2.41 -23.62 -20.39
C TRP A 109 3.02 -23.04 -21.68
N ASP A 110 2.82 -21.73 -21.93
CA ASP A 110 3.44 -21.01 -23.07
C ASP A 110 3.20 -21.73 -24.42
N SER A 111 2.02 -22.33 -24.60
CA SER A 111 1.69 -23.23 -25.71
C SER A 111 0.46 -22.77 -26.47
N LEU A 112 0.45 -22.82 -27.80
CA LEU A 112 -0.63 -22.28 -28.63
C LEU A 112 -1.85 -23.20 -28.65
N ILE A 113 -2.71 -23.08 -27.64
CA ILE A 113 -3.93 -23.88 -27.44
C ILE A 113 -5.14 -22.96 -27.27
N ASN A 114 -5.56 -22.35 -28.38
CA ASN A 114 -6.66 -21.39 -28.40
C ASN A 114 -8.03 -22.01 -28.06
N ILE A 115 -8.19 -23.34 -28.23
CA ILE A 115 -9.44 -24.09 -28.05
C ILE A 115 -9.12 -25.46 -27.41
N ILE A 116 -9.91 -25.88 -26.41
CA ILE A 116 -9.91 -27.26 -25.88
C ILE A 116 -11.05 -28.07 -26.53
N PRO A 117 -10.77 -29.16 -27.29
CA PRO A 117 -11.79 -30.09 -27.76
C PRO A 117 -12.27 -31.06 -26.67
N ALA A 118 -13.42 -31.70 -26.88
CA ALA A 118 -14.11 -32.54 -25.88
C ALA A 118 -13.29 -33.76 -25.41
N ASP A 119 -12.44 -34.26 -26.29
CA ASP A 119 -11.65 -35.48 -26.18
C ASP A 119 -10.17 -35.23 -25.83
N MET A 120 -9.74 -33.98 -25.60
CA MET A 120 -8.34 -33.65 -25.31
C MET A 120 -7.78 -34.36 -24.07
N PHE A 121 -8.64 -34.68 -23.11
CA PHE A 121 -8.29 -35.39 -21.88
C PHE A 121 -8.89 -36.81 -21.83
N ALA A 122 -9.25 -37.39 -22.99
CA ALA A 122 -9.85 -38.73 -23.06
C ALA A 122 -8.93 -39.81 -22.45
N GLN A 123 -7.61 -39.70 -22.62
CA GLN A 123 -6.63 -40.69 -22.15
C GLN A 123 -5.88 -40.32 -20.86
N VAL A 124 -6.24 -39.21 -20.18
CA VAL A 124 -5.60 -38.78 -18.92
C VAL A 124 -6.60 -38.44 -17.84
N ARG A 125 -6.22 -38.64 -16.57
CA ARG A 125 -7.10 -38.38 -15.40
C ARG A 125 -6.37 -37.53 -14.32
N PRO A 126 -6.07 -36.24 -14.58
CA PRO A 126 -5.42 -35.35 -13.62
C PRO A 126 -6.32 -34.98 -12.43
N ARG A 127 -5.71 -34.68 -11.27
CA ARG A 127 -6.35 -33.97 -10.15
C ARG A 127 -6.14 -32.46 -10.21
N VAL A 128 -5.04 -32.04 -10.82
CA VAL A 128 -4.69 -30.64 -11.09
C VAL A 128 -4.47 -30.45 -12.58
N LEU A 129 -5.18 -29.51 -13.19
CA LEU A 129 -4.97 -29.08 -14.58
C LEU A 129 -4.61 -27.60 -14.58
N SER A 130 -3.41 -27.28 -15.08
CA SER A 130 -2.99 -25.91 -15.39
C SER A 130 -2.83 -25.77 -16.91
N ILE A 131 -3.45 -24.73 -17.47
CA ILE A 131 -3.28 -24.31 -18.87
C ILE A 131 -3.03 -22.81 -18.83
N GLU A 132 -1.77 -22.39 -18.89
CA GLU A 132 -1.36 -21.01 -18.58
C GLU A 132 -0.57 -20.37 -19.72
N HIS A 133 -0.72 -19.06 -19.91
CA HIS A 133 -0.03 -18.30 -20.97
C HIS A 133 -0.23 -18.89 -22.39
N SER A 134 -1.34 -19.60 -22.61
CA SER A 134 -1.51 -20.54 -23.73
C SER A 134 -2.52 -20.07 -24.80
N GLY A 135 -2.88 -18.79 -24.78
CA GLY A 135 -3.78 -18.17 -25.76
C GLY A 135 -5.22 -18.71 -25.73
N LEU A 136 -5.60 -19.43 -24.67
CA LEU A 136 -6.88 -20.14 -24.59
C LEU A 136 -8.07 -19.17 -24.58
N SER A 137 -9.08 -19.47 -25.40
CA SER A 137 -10.24 -18.61 -25.64
C SER A 137 -11.60 -19.30 -25.53
N VAL A 138 -11.70 -20.59 -25.84
CA VAL A 138 -12.96 -21.35 -25.92
C VAL A 138 -12.76 -22.79 -25.44
N PHE A 139 -13.75 -23.35 -24.74
CA PHE A 139 -13.85 -24.78 -24.47
C PHE A 139 -14.99 -25.37 -25.30
N ARG A 140 -14.81 -26.56 -25.88
CA ARG A 140 -15.94 -27.29 -26.47
C ARG A 140 -16.78 -27.94 -25.38
N ALA A 141 -18.09 -28.07 -25.63
CA ALA A 141 -18.99 -28.79 -24.75
C ALA A 141 -18.44 -30.20 -24.48
N GLY A 142 -18.37 -30.59 -23.21
CA GLY A 142 -17.81 -31.87 -22.77
C GLY A 142 -16.29 -31.92 -22.58
N ALA A 143 -15.55 -30.81 -22.76
CA ALA A 143 -14.09 -30.73 -22.53
C ALA A 143 -13.60 -31.23 -21.15
N PHE A 144 -14.50 -31.30 -20.17
CA PHE A 144 -14.18 -31.80 -18.82
C PHE A 144 -14.86 -33.13 -18.47
N THR A 145 -15.74 -33.69 -19.29
CA THR A 145 -16.59 -34.84 -18.92
C THR A 145 -15.78 -36.07 -18.48
N ASN A 146 -14.64 -36.31 -19.12
CA ASN A 146 -13.74 -37.44 -18.80
C ASN A 146 -12.90 -37.23 -17.52
N ILE A 147 -12.82 -36.02 -16.97
CA ILE A 147 -11.91 -35.69 -15.85
C ILE A 147 -12.59 -35.00 -14.65
N GLY A 148 -13.80 -34.44 -14.82
CA GLY A 148 -14.44 -33.58 -13.82
C GLY A 148 -14.71 -34.22 -12.47
N GLN A 149 -14.99 -35.53 -12.44
CA GLN A 149 -15.17 -36.29 -11.18
C GLN A 149 -13.87 -36.47 -10.36
N ARG A 150 -12.70 -36.21 -10.95
CA ARG A 150 -11.38 -36.31 -10.29
C ARG A 150 -10.64 -34.96 -10.22
N LEU A 151 -10.99 -33.99 -11.06
CA LEU A 151 -10.36 -32.68 -11.11
C LEU A 151 -10.73 -31.86 -9.86
N LYS A 152 -9.72 -31.48 -9.08
CA LYS A 152 -9.85 -30.65 -7.86
C LYS A 152 -9.34 -29.23 -8.05
N VAL A 153 -8.36 -29.02 -8.92
CA VAL A 153 -7.77 -27.70 -9.19
C VAL A 153 -7.72 -27.45 -10.70
N LEU A 154 -8.29 -26.32 -11.14
CA LEU A 154 -8.27 -25.86 -12.52
C LEU A 154 -7.68 -24.45 -12.57
N GLN A 155 -6.53 -24.31 -13.22
CA GLN A 155 -5.79 -23.06 -13.37
C GLN A 155 -5.71 -22.67 -14.84
N LEU A 156 -6.25 -21.51 -15.19
CA LEU A 156 -6.39 -21.02 -16.56
C LEU A 156 -5.77 -19.62 -16.73
N ARG A 157 -4.70 -19.33 -15.98
CA ARG A 157 -4.11 -17.98 -15.85
C ARG A 157 -3.51 -17.44 -17.14
N ASN A 158 -3.57 -16.12 -17.30
CA ASN A 158 -2.90 -15.38 -18.38
C ASN A 158 -3.27 -15.87 -19.79
N ASN A 159 -4.54 -16.24 -19.98
CA ASN A 159 -5.11 -16.58 -21.29
C ASN A 159 -5.97 -15.42 -21.82
N ILE A 160 -6.90 -15.69 -22.74
CA ILE A 160 -7.73 -14.65 -23.40
C ILE A 160 -9.23 -14.95 -23.29
N LEU A 161 -9.65 -15.70 -22.26
CA LEU A 161 -11.05 -15.98 -21.96
C LEU A 161 -11.81 -14.66 -21.74
N LYS A 162 -12.90 -14.44 -22.50
CA LYS A 162 -13.70 -13.20 -22.47
C LYS A 162 -14.86 -13.23 -21.47
N GLY A 163 -15.20 -14.42 -20.98
CA GLY A 163 -16.33 -14.69 -20.09
C GLY A 163 -16.40 -16.19 -19.79
N ILE A 164 -17.35 -16.57 -18.92
CA ILE A 164 -17.63 -17.96 -18.58
C ILE A 164 -18.81 -18.41 -19.47
N GLU A 165 -18.53 -19.21 -20.50
CA GLU A 165 -19.57 -19.67 -21.42
C GLU A 165 -20.55 -20.64 -20.71
N PRO A 166 -21.83 -20.65 -21.07
CA PRO A 166 -22.79 -21.62 -20.54
C PRO A 166 -22.26 -23.05 -20.71
N MET A 167 -22.39 -23.86 -19.65
CA MET A 167 -21.90 -25.24 -19.58
C MET A 167 -20.38 -25.42 -19.51
N MET A 168 -19.55 -24.36 -19.55
CA MET A 168 -18.07 -24.47 -19.53
C MET A 168 -17.55 -25.30 -18.34
N PHE A 169 -18.21 -25.22 -17.19
CA PHE A 169 -17.83 -25.94 -15.96
C PHE A 169 -18.90 -26.97 -15.51
N ASN A 170 -19.75 -27.47 -16.42
CA ASN A 170 -20.90 -28.29 -16.04
C ASN A 170 -20.56 -29.60 -15.31
N ASP A 171 -19.41 -30.19 -15.67
CA ASP A 171 -18.98 -31.51 -15.17
C ASP A 171 -18.05 -31.42 -13.94
N LEU A 172 -17.81 -30.20 -13.43
CA LEU A 172 -16.80 -29.88 -12.42
C LEU A 172 -17.38 -29.74 -11.00
N ASP A 173 -18.36 -30.59 -10.64
CA ASP A 173 -19.03 -30.51 -9.33
C ASP A 173 -18.09 -30.72 -8.13
N ARG A 174 -16.99 -31.45 -8.36
CA ARG A 174 -15.94 -31.77 -7.39
C ARG A 174 -14.81 -30.74 -7.29
N LEU A 175 -14.80 -29.69 -8.10
CA LEU A 175 -13.70 -28.74 -8.15
C LEU A 175 -13.61 -27.89 -6.87
N GLU A 176 -12.44 -27.86 -6.24
CA GLU A 176 -12.16 -27.13 -4.99
C GLU A 176 -11.52 -25.76 -5.24
N ILE A 177 -10.72 -25.63 -6.30
CA ILE A 177 -10.01 -24.40 -6.68
C ILE A 177 -10.20 -24.11 -8.17
N LEU A 178 -10.71 -22.92 -8.49
CA LEU A 178 -10.77 -22.37 -9.84
C LEU A 178 -10.00 -21.05 -9.91
N ASP A 179 -9.05 -20.97 -10.83
CA ASP A 179 -8.23 -19.79 -11.06
C ASP A 179 -8.31 -19.33 -12.53
N LEU A 180 -8.87 -18.14 -12.72
CA LEU A 180 -9.09 -17.45 -13.98
C LEU A 180 -8.26 -16.15 -14.08
N GLY A 181 -7.24 -15.99 -13.23
CA GLY A 181 -6.46 -14.75 -13.13
C GLY A 181 -5.82 -14.30 -14.46
N GLY A 182 -5.74 -12.98 -14.70
CA GLY A 182 -5.03 -12.46 -15.89
C GLY A 182 -5.73 -12.70 -17.24
N ASN A 183 -7.05 -12.91 -17.23
CA ASN A 183 -7.84 -13.13 -18.45
C ASN A 183 -8.52 -11.83 -18.93
N LYS A 184 -9.54 -11.95 -19.78
CA LYS A 184 -10.29 -10.84 -20.38
C LYS A 184 -11.77 -10.89 -20.01
N ILE A 185 -12.10 -11.51 -18.87
CA ILE A 185 -13.47 -11.67 -18.37
C ILE A 185 -14.02 -10.29 -18.01
N ALA A 186 -15.11 -9.90 -18.65
CA ALA A 186 -15.74 -8.58 -18.46
C ALA A 186 -16.94 -8.60 -17.51
N GLN A 187 -17.63 -9.74 -17.38
CA GLN A 187 -18.87 -9.88 -16.61
C GLN A 187 -18.96 -11.29 -16.01
N ILE A 188 -19.65 -11.43 -14.88
CA ILE A 188 -20.10 -12.73 -14.33
C ILE A 188 -21.63 -12.65 -14.16
N THR A 189 -22.33 -13.61 -14.75
CA THR A 189 -23.80 -13.69 -14.71
C THR A 189 -24.27 -14.83 -13.81
N THR A 190 -25.53 -14.77 -13.41
CA THR A 190 -26.26 -15.86 -12.75
C THR A 190 -26.18 -17.16 -13.57
N GLY A 191 -26.14 -18.31 -12.87
CA GLY A 191 -26.07 -19.64 -13.49
C GLY A 191 -24.70 -20.11 -13.96
N GLN A 192 -23.73 -19.21 -14.23
CA GLN A 192 -22.41 -19.58 -14.79
C GLN A 192 -21.57 -20.47 -13.88
N LEU A 193 -21.74 -20.36 -12.56
CA LEU A 193 -20.92 -21.02 -11.54
C LEU A 193 -21.71 -22.08 -10.73
N ASP A 194 -23.01 -22.27 -11.02
CA ASP A 194 -23.97 -23.03 -10.20
C ASP A 194 -23.67 -24.53 -10.02
N LYS A 195 -22.73 -25.06 -10.80
CA LYS A 195 -22.30 -26.46 -10.73
C LYS A 195 -21.12 -26.69 -9.79
N LEU A 196 -20.32 -25.65 -9.49
CA LEU A 196 -19.09 -25.71 -8.71
C LEU A 196 -19.38 -25.78 -7.20
N LYS A 197 -20.03 -26.86 -6.75
CA LYS A 197 -20.57 -26.98 -5.39
C LYS A 197 -19.50 -27.21 -4.33
N ASP A 198 -18.47 -27.99 -4.65
CA ASP A 198 -17.35 -28.27 -3.73
C ASP A 198 -16.28 -27.15 -3.73
N LEU A 199 -16.54 -26.00 -4.38
CA LEU A 199 -15.57 -24.93 -4.60
C LEU A 199 -15.29 -24.13 -3.33
N GLU A 200 -14.02 -24.13 -2.90
CA GLU A 200 -13.54 -23.39 -1.74
C GLU A 200 -12.78 -22.11 -2.11
N THR A 201 -12.14 -22.06 -3.28
CA THR A 201 -11.34 -20.91 -3.74
C THR A 201 -11.66 -20.52 -5.18
N LEU A 202 -11.98 -19.25 -5.40
CA LEU A 202 -12.24 -18.65 -6.70
C LEU A 202 -11.37 -17.41 -6.89
N ILE A 203 -10.48 -17.45 -7.89
CA ILE A 203 -9.58 -16.35 -8.25
C ILE A 203 -9.95 -15.86 -9.65
N ILE A 204 -10.36 -14.60 -9.76
CA ILE A 204 -10.68 -13.91 -11.03
C ILE A 204 -10.03 -12.52 -11.02
N SER A 205 -8.84 -12.40 -10.41
CA SER A 205 -8.09 -11.16 -10.38
C SER A 205 -7.51 -10.80 -11.75
N ASP A 206 -7.04 -9.56 -11.91
CA ASP A 206 -6.27 -9.13 -13.09
C ASP A 206 -7.06 -9.30 -14.40
N ASN A 207 -8.38 -9.09 -14.33
CA ASN A 207 -9.32 -9.28 -15.43
C ASN A 207 -9.91 -7.92 -15.85
N GLN A 208 -11.07 -7.91 -16.50
CA GLN A 208 -11.74 -6.68 -16.96
C GLN A 208 -13.14 -6.53 -16.38
N LEU A 209 -13.39 -7.17 -15.23
CA LEU A 209 -14.71 -7.37 -14.67
C LEU A 209 -15.33 -6.03 -14.23
N SER A 210 -16.35 -5.57 -14.96
CA SER A 210 -17.05 -4.30 -14.70
C SER A 210 -18.37 -4.48 -13.94
N SER A 211 -18.96 -5.69 -14.00
CA SER A 211 -20.25 -6.00 -13.37
C SER A 211 -20.36 -7.47 -12.98
N ILE A 212 -20.93 -7.73 -11.80
CA ILE A 212 -21.36 -9.05 -11.31
C ILE A 212 -22.88 -8.97 -11.12
N GLU A 213 -23.63 -9.96 -11.58
CA GLU A 213 -25.08 -10.01 -11.34
C GLU A 213 -25.43 -10.38 -9.89
N ASP A 214 -26.52 -9.82 -9.36
CA ASP A 214 -27.07 -10.16 -8.05
C ASP A 214 -27.36 -11.68 -7.95
N GLY A 215 -26.63 -12.39 -7.10
CA GLY A 215 -26.74 -13.84 -6.93
C GLY A 215 -25.88 -14.68 -7.88
N ALA A 216 -24.94 -14.10 -8.63
CA ALA A 216 -24.00 -14.86 -9.47
C ALA A 216 -23.15 -15.89 -8.69
N PHE A 217 -23.02 -15.73 -7.37
CA PHE A 217 -22.33 -16.67 -6.48
C PHE A 217 -23.29 -17.48 -5.56
N GLN A 218 -24.61 -17.45 -5.81
CA GLN A 218 -25.61 -17.99 -4.87
C GLN A 218 -25.46 -19.48 -4.56
N ALA A 219 -24.92 -20.26 -5.50
CA ALA A 219 -24.66 -21.69 -5.33
C ALA A 219 -23.35 -22.02 -4.58
N LEU A 220 -22.42 -21.06 -4.46
CA LEU A 220 -21.04 -21.27 -3.98
C LEU A 220 -20.97 -21.27 -2.43
N GLY A 221 -21.84 -22.06 -1.79
CA GLY A 221 -21.99 -22.07 -0.33
C GLY A 221 -20.76 -22.56 0.45
N ASN A 222 -19.81 -23.25 -0.21
CA ASN A 222 -18.56 -23.72 0.39
C ASN A 222 -17.37 -22.76 0.18
N LEU A 223 -17.56 -21.65 -0.53
CA LEU A 223 -16.47 -20.75 -0.90
C LEU A 223 -15.91 -20.03 0.33
N LYS A 224 -14.61 -20.18 0.57
CA LYS A 224 -13.83 -19.57 1.66
C LYS A 224 -13.00 -18.38 1.17
N THR A 225 -12.50 -18.43 -0.06
CA THR A 225 -11.67 -17.37 -0.65
C THR A 225 -12.24 -16.90 -1.99
N LEU A 226 -12.48 -15.59 -2.11
CA LEU A 226 -12.86 -14.92 -3.35
C LEU A 226 -11.90 -13.76 -3.62
N ASN A 227 -11.15 -13.86 -4.72
CA ASN A 227 -10.24 -12.80 -5.17
C ASN A 227 -10.75 -12.18 -6.48
N LEU A 228 -11.14 -10.91 -6.40
CA LEU A 228 -11.62 -10.06 -7.49
C LEU A 228 -10.71 -8.82 -7.68
N ALA A 229 -9.48 -8.84 -7.15
CA ALA A 229 -8.55 -7.71 -7.22
C ALA A 229 -8.14 -7.35 -8.66
N ASN A 230 -7.65 -6.13 -8.88
CA ASN A 230 -7.16 -5.65 -10.18
C ASN A 230 -8.22 -5.83 -11.30
N ASN A 231 -9.42 -5.28 -11.08
CA ASN A 231 -10.55 -5.38 -12.00
C ASN A 231 -11.18 -3.99 -12.24
N LYS A 232 -12.41 -3.92 -12.77
CA LYS A 232 -13.07 -2.68 -13.18
C LYS A 232 -14.42 -2.44 -12.46
N LEU A 233 -14.67 -3.11 -11.35
CA LEU A 233 -15.92 -2.99 -10.58
C LEU A 233 -16.10 -1.55 -10.10
N THR A 234 -17.32 -1.01 -10.22
CA THR A 234 -17.67 0.37 -9.83
C THR A 234 -18.66 0.45 -8.68
N ASN A 235 -19.48 -0.59 -8.50
CA ASN A 235 -20.54 -0.65 -7.51
C ASN A 235 -20.61 -2.05 -6.88
N ILE A 236 -20.96 -2.13 -5.60
CA ILE A 236 -21.33 -3.37 -4.90
C ILE A 236 -22.79 -3.26 -4.47
N THR A 237 -23.62 -4.25 -4.81
CA THR A 237 -25.05 -4.35 -4.46
C THR A 237 -25.26 -5.33 -3.31
N LYS A 238 -26.37 -5.21 -2.57
CA LYS A 238 -26.82 -6.22 -1.58
C LYS A 238 -26.80 -7.67 -2.08
N GLY A 239 -27.01 -7.90 -3.39
CA GLY A 239 -27.02 -9.23 -3.98
C GLY A 239 -25.69 -9.71 -4.54
N THR A 240 -24.67 -8.85 -4.67
CA THR A 240 -23.38 -9.19 -5.29
C THR A 240 -22.72 -10.41 -4.63
N PHE A 241 -22.74 -10.48 -3.29
CA PHE A 241 -22.13 -11.57 -2.51
C PHE A 241 -23.15 -12.57 -1.90
N LYS A 242 -24.38 -12.56 -2.42
CA LYS A 242 -25.46 -13.46 -1.94
C LYS A 242 -25.03 -14.93 -2.10
N GLY A 243 -25.12 -15.69 -1.00
CA GLY A 243 -24.77 -17.13 -0.94
C GLY A 243 -23.43 -17.43 -0.27
N LEU A 244 -22.52 -16.45 -0.19
CA LEU A 244 -21.15 -16.60 0.31
C LEU A 244 -21.04 -16.66 1.85
N ASN A 245 -21.90 -17.45 2.50
CA ASN A 245 -22.05 -17.49 3.95
C ASN A 245 -20.79 -17.97 4.69
N ASN A 246 -19.97 -18.82 4.04
CA ASN A 246 -18.75 -19.39 4.59
C ASN A 246 -17.46 -18.65 4.18
N LEU A 247 -17.57 -17.49 3.51
CA LEU A 247 -16.41 -16.76 3.03
C LEU A 247 -15.56 -16.24 4.19
N GLU A 248 -14.26 -16.55 4.17
CA GLU A 248 -13.26 -16.13 5.16
C GLU A 248 -12.37 -15.00 4.65
N THR A 249 -12.13 -14.94 3.33
CA THR A 249 -11.31 -13.91 2.68
C THR A 249 -11.99 -13.36 1.42
N LEU A 250 -12.17 -12.05 1.38
CA LEU A 250 -12.65 -11.29 0.22
C LEU A 250 -11.63 -10.22 -0.15
N ASN A 251 -11.13 -10.28 -1.38
CA ASN A 251 -10.25 -9.25 -1.94
C ASN A 251 -10.92 -8.54 -3.12
N LEU A 252 -11.13 -7.23 -2.97
CA LEU A 252 -11.69 -6.27 -3.94
C LEU A 252 -10.69 -5.15 -4.28
N GLN A 253 -9.43 -5.31 -3.90
CA GLN A 253 -8.37 -4.31 -4.05
C GLN A 253 -8.20 -3.89 -5.52
N SER A 254 -7.84 -2.63 -5.78
CA SER A 254 -7.55 -2.14 -7.14
C SER A 254 -8.74 -2.34 -8.09
N ASN A 255 -9.88 -1.82 -7.70
CA ASN A 255 -11.05 -1.66 -8.56
C ASN A 255 -11.40 -0.15 -8.64
N ASN A 256 -12.53 0.18 -9.26
CA ASN A 256 -13.01 1.57 -9.36
C ASN A 256 -14.24 1.79 -8.44
N ILE A 257 -14.32 1.08 -7.30
CA ILE A 257 -15.54 1.02 -6.47
C ILE A 257 -15.79 2.39 -5.83
N ILE A 258 -16.94 2.97 -6.15
CA ILE A 258 -17.42 4.25 -5.62
C ILE A 258 -18.58 3.99 -4.64
N ASN A 259 -19.59 3.22 -5.05
CA ASN A 259 -20.79 2.97 -4.26
C ASN A 259 -20.80 1.54 -3.71
N VAL A 260 -21.08 1.40 -2.41
CA VAL A 260 -21.17 0.12 -1.73
C VAL A 260 -22.47 0.06 -0.92
N ASP A 261 -23.36 -0.86 -1.29
CA ASP A 261 -24.46 -1.29 -0.43
C ASP A 261 -23.89 -2.22 0.66
N TRP A 262 -23.58 -1.65 1.83
CA TRP A 262 -22.93 -2.38 2.91
C TRP A 262 -23.77 -3.54 3.47
N SER A 263 -25.08 -3.62 3.16
CA SER A 263 -25.89 -4.79 3.51
C SER A 263 -25.45 -6.07 2.79
N ALA A 264 -24.70 -5.96 1.68
CA ALA A 264 -24.09 -7.08 0.96
C ALA A 264 -23.21 -7.99 1.86
N PHE A 265 -22.59 -7.41 2.91
CA PHE A 265 -21.65 -8.12 3.76
C PHE A 265 -22.33 -8.87 4.94
N VAL A 266 -23.57 -8.52 5.30
CA VAL A 266 -24.19 -8.91 6.59
C VAL A 266 -24.39 -10.42 6.80
N HIS A 267 -24.29 -11.21 5.73
CA HIS A 267 -24.41 -12.67 5.76
C HIS A 267 -23.05 -13.39 5.89
N MET A 268 -21.93 -12.72 5.59
CA MET A 268 -20.58 -13.30 5.58
C MET A 268 -19.99 -13.36 6.99
N ARG A 269 -20.65 -14.09 7.89
CA ARG A 269 -20.31 -14.14 9.33
C ARG A 269 -18.94 -14.76 9.63
N ASN A 270 -18.39 -15.54 8.70
CA ASN A 270 -17.07 -16.16 8.82
C ASN A 270 -15.94 -15.29 8.24
N LEU A 271 -16.25 -14.11 7.68
CA LEU A 271 -15.28 -13.24 7.01
C LEU A 271 -14.25 -12.71 8.00
N ARG A 272 -12.98 -13.05 7.77
CA ARG A 272 -11.83 -12.67 8.61
C ARG A 272 -10.98 -11.59 7.98
N THR A 273 -10.83 -11.60 6.66
CA THR A 273 -10.09 -10.59 5.90
C THR A 273 -10.99 -9.96 4.84
N LEU A 274 -11.15 -8.64 4.92
CA LEU A 274 -11.72 -7.82 3.87
C LEU A 274 -10.67 -6.81 3.39
N ASP A 275 -10.25 -6.95 2.13
CA ASP A 275 -9.45 -5.95 1.43
C ASP A 275 -10.33 -5.26 0.38
N ILE A 276 -10.44 -3.93 0.49
CA ILE A 276 -11.09 -3.06 -0.48
C ILE A 276 -10.24 -1.79 -0.71
N GLY A 277 -8.93 -1.90 -0.49
CA GLY A 277 -7.97 -0.83 -0.74
C GLY A 277 -7.82 -0.50 -2.23
N ASN A 278 -7.23 0.64 -2.55
CA ASN A 278 -7.08 1.13 -3.94
C ASN A 278 -8.41 1.15 -4.69
N ASN A 279 -9.35 1.95 -4.19
CA ASN A 279 -10.70 2.16 -4.72
C ASN A 279 -11.06 3.66 -4.55
N HIS A 280 -12.35 4.03 -4.65
CA HIS A 280 -12.81 5.43 -4.57
C HIS A 280 -13.83 5.66 -3.43
N ILE A 281 -13.81 4.81 -2.41
CA ILE A 281 -14.80 4.78 -1.32
C ILE A 281 -14.65 6.02 -0.42
N THR A 282 -15.78 6.63 -0.08
CA THR A 282 -15.87 7.84 0.76
C THR A 282 -16.49 7.61 2.14
N GLN A 283 -17.24 6.52 2.32
CA GLN A 283 -17.99 6.15 3.53
C GLN A 283 -18.00 4.62 3.73
N VAL A 284 -18.03 4.15 4.99
CA VAL A 284 -17.94 2.72 5.36
C VAL A 284 -18.90 2.39 6.51
N GLU A 285 -19.78 1.41 6.34
CA GLU A 285 -20.75 0.98 7.37
C GLU A 285 -20.72 -0.54 7.58
N LEU A 286 -19.75 -1.04 8.35
CA LEU A 286 -19.61 -2.48 8.61
C LEU A 286 -20.14 -2.84 10.01
N HIS A 287 -21.12 -3.74 10.05
CA HIS A 287 -21.83 -4.15 11.27
C HIS A 287 -21.92 -5.68 11.33
N ARG A 288 -21.92 -6.26 12.54
CA ARG A 288 -22.12 -7.70 12.80
C ARG A 288 -21.11 -8.68 12.19
N LEU A 289 -20.02 -8.19 11.59
CA LEU A 289 -18.91 -9.03 11.11
C LEU A 289 -17.98 -9.43 12.26
N GLN A 290 -18.52 -10.19 13.22
CA GLN A 290 -17.83 -10.55 14.46
C GLN A 290 -16.53 -11.33 14.24
N SER A 291 -16.40 -12.06 13.13
CA SER A 291 -15.17 -12.80 12.78
C SER A 291 -14.09 -11.97 12.09
N LEU A 292 -14.35 -10.69 11.76
CA LEU A 292 -13.42 -9.88 10.98
C LEU A 292 -12.16 -9.57 11.80
N GLU A 293 -11.02 -10.08 11.37
CA GLU A 293 -9.70 -9.89 11.98
C GLU A 293 -8.93 -8.74 11.33
N LYS A 294 -9.15 -8.49 10.03
CA LYS A 294 -8.38 -7.54 9.21
C LYS A 294 -9.29 -6.76 8.24
N LEU A 295 -9.14 -5.44 8.23
CA LEU A 295 -9.84 -4.53 7.32
C LEU A 295 -8.85 -3.55 6.69
N TYR A 296 -8.75 -3.61 5.36
CA TYR A 296 -7.86 -2.76 4.56
C TYR A 296 -8.69 -1.79 3.71
N LEU A 297 -8.57 -0.49 4.03
CA LEU A 297 -9.26 0.64 3.38
C LEU A 297 -8.25 1.65 2.81
N ASN A 298 -6.99 1.26 2.68
CA ASN A 298 -5.91 2.11 2.18
C ASN A 298 -6.12 2.55 0.72
N ASN A 299 -5.60 3.73 0.35
CA ASN A 299 -5.73 4.32 -0.99
C ASN A 299 -7.19 4.44 -1.45
N ASN A 300 -7.98 5.20 -0.69
CA ASN A 300 -9.40 5.49 -0.95
C ASN A 300 -9.68 7.00 -0.80
N SER A 301 -10.94 7.39 -0.97
CA SER A 301 -11.41 8.79 -0.98
C SER A 301 -11.96 9.27 0.37
N ILE A 302 -11.60 8.63 1.49
CA ILE A 302 -12.18 8.95 2.80
C ILE A 302 -11.59 10.26 3.33
N GLN A 303 -12.45 11.22 3.68
CA GLN A 303 -12.07 12.58 4.11
C GLN A 303 -12.21 12.81 5.63
N SER A 304 -12.98 11.96 6.32
CA SER A 304 -13.23 12.06 7.76
C SER A 304 -13.59 10.70 8.35
N LEU A 305 -13.15 10.43 9.57
CA LEU A 305 -13.52 9.24 10.32
C LEU A 305 -15.01 9.19 10.70
N LYS A 306 -15.72 10.34 10.66
CA LYS A 306 -17.19 10.39 10.83
C LYS A 306 -17.96 9.67 9.73
N ASN A 307 -17.30 9.41 8.59
CA ASN A 307 -17.86 8.61 7.51
C ASN A 307 -17.69 7.09 7.73
N ILE A 308 -17.15 6.66 8.88
CA ILE A 308 -16.79 5.27 9.17
C ILE A 308 -17.53 4.77 10.42
N SER A 309 -18.41 3.78 10.25
CA SER A 309 -19.21 3.16 11.30
C SER A 309 -18.91 1.67 11.36
N LEU A 310 -18.01 1.27 12.28
CA LEU A 310 -17.48 -0.09 12.43
C LEU A 310 -17.97 -0.69 13.76
N ARG A 311 -19.04 -1.49 13.75
CA ARG A 311 -19.76 -1.97 14.96
C ARG A 311 -19.81 -3.49 15.04
N ASP A 312 -19.86 -4.04 16.26
CA ASP A 312 -19.80 -5.48 16.55
C ASP A 312 -18.50 -6.17 16.05
N LEU A 313 -17.45 -5.43 15.68
CA LEU A 313 -16.23 -5.99 15.07
C LEU A 313 -15.23 -6.51 16.12
N ILE A 314 -15.73 -7.36 17.03
CA ILE A 314 -15.05 -7.76 18.28
C ILE A 314 -13.68 -8.42 18.09
N ASN A 315 -13.42 -9.07 16.94
CA ASN A 315 -12.16 -9.72 16.63
C ASN A 315 -11.17 -8.86 15.81
N LEU A 316 -11.55 -7.63 15.44
CA LEU A 316 -10.73 -6.78 14.57
C LEU A 316 -9.37 -6.51 15.21
N SER A 317 -8.30 -6.81 14.48
CA SER A 317 -6.92 -6.81 14.97
C SER A 317 -6.01 -5.89 14.17
N VAL A 318 -6.30 -5.72 12.87
CA VAL A 318 -5.56 -4.86 11.93
C VAL A 318 -6.56 -3.97 11.19
N LEU A 319 -6.35 -2.66 11.26
CA LEU A 319 -7.14 -1.66 10.55
C LEU A 319 -6.21 -0.63 9.88
N SER A 320 -6.35 -0.46 8.57
CA SER A 320 -5.60 0.53 7.79
C SER A 320 -6.53 1.46 7.03
N PHE A 321 -6.30 2.77 7.18
CA PHE A 321 -6.87 3.85 6.38
C PHE A 321 -5.77 4.63 5.63
N ASP A 322 -4.63 4.00 5.36
CA ASP A 322 -3.45 4.69 4.80
C ASP A 322 -3.75 5.33 3.44
N ARG A 323 -3.05 6.40 3.04
CA ARG A 323 -3.24 7.03 1.71
C ARG A 323 -4.69 7.48 1.42
N ASN A 324 -5.39 7.98 2.44
CA ASN A 324 -6.71 8.61 2.30
C ASN A 324 -6.56 10.15 2.37
N SER A 325 -7.65 10.90 2.64
CA SER A 325 -7.62 12.36 2.81
C SER A 325 -8.19 12.81 4.15
N ILE A 326 -7.99 12.02 5.21
CA ILE A 326 -8.42 12.35 6.57
C ILE A 326 -7.62 13.56 7.07
N THR A 327 -8.31 14.62 7.50
CA THR A 327 -7.69 15.90 7.91
C THR A 327 -7.51 16.08 9.42
N GLN A 328 -8.28 15.34 10.22
CA GLN A 328 -8.24 15.36 11.68
C GLN A 328 -8.85 14.08 12.26
N ILE A 329 -8.54 13.80 13.53
CA ILE A 329 -9.21 12.78 14.34
C ILE A 329 -9.84 13.50 15.54
N ALA A 330 -11.16 13.64 15.61
CA ALA A 330 -11.83 14.33 16.70
C ALA A 330 -12.18 13.40 17.88
N ASP A 331 -12.41 13.99 19.06
CA ASP A 331 -12.97 13.28 20.21
C ASP A 331 -14.29 12.58 19.81
N GLY A 332 -14.33 11.25 19.97
CA GLY A 332 -15.48 10.41 19.64
C GLY A 332 -15.50 9.81 18.23
N ASP A 333 -14.66 10.26 17.28
CA ASP A 333 -14.64 9.73 15.90
C ASP A 333 -14.33 8.22 15.86
N LEU A 334 -13.54 7.71 16.81
CA LEU A 334 -13.15 6.31 16.92
C LEU A 334 -13.98 5.51 17.94
N HIS A 335 -15.10 6.05 18.44
CA HIS A 335 -15.93 5.41 19.47
C HIS A 335 -16.49 4.04 19.04
N SER A 336 -16.76 3.86 17.74
CA SER A 336 -17.22 2.59 17.16
C SER A 336 -16.21 1.43 17.39
N LEU A 337 -14.92 1.73 17.46
CA LEU A 337 -13.85 0.75 17.71
C LEU A 337 -13.69 0.34 19.19
N ALA A 338 -14.46 0.90 20.13
CA ALA A 338 -14.38 0.53 21.55
C ALA A 338 -14.64 -0.97 21.80
N GLU A 339 -15.47 -1.60 20.98
CA GLU A 339 -15.79 -3.04 21.04
C GLU A 339 -14.70 -3.92 20.41
N SER A 340 -13.79 -3.35 19.62
CA SER A 340 -12.70 -4.05 18.94
C SER A 340 -11.55 -4.37 19.91
N VAL A 341 -11.82 -5.17 20.94
CA VAL A 341 -10.89 -5.48 22.04
C VAL A 341 -9.60 -6.18 21.60
N ARG A 342 -9.58 -6.75 20.39
CA ARG A 342 -8.39 -7.36 19.77
C ARG A 342 -7.54 -6.39 18.95
N LEU A 343 -7.95 -5.12 18.80
CA LEU A 343 -7.31 -4.16 17.89
C LEU A 343 -5.85 -3.93 18.31
N ASN A 344 -4.94 -4.36 17.45
CA ASN A 344 -3.52 -4.45 17.73
C ASN A 344 -2.71 -3.43 16.94
N LEU A 345 -3.12 -3.18 15.68
CA LEU A 345 -2.52 -2.24 14.75
C LEU A 345 -3.60 -1.32 14.18
N LEU A 346 -3.40 -0.01 14.33
CA LEU A 346 -4.10 1.02 13.56
C LEU A 346 -3.08 1.78 12.72
N SER A 347 -3.36 1.93 11.43
CA SER A 347 -2.55 2.72 10.51
C SER A 347 -3.41 3.78 9.81
N VAL A 348 -2.97 5.02 9.88
CA VAL A 348 -3.59 6.20 9.25
C VAL A 348 -2.52 7.04 8.53
N ALA A 349 -1.50 6.37 8.01
CA ALA A 349 -0.33 6.99 7.39
C ALA A 349 -0.67 7.60 6.02
N ALA A 350 0.19 8.50 5.52
CA ALA A 350 0.02 9.16 4.22
C ALA A 350 -1.36 9.84 4.07
N ASN A 351 -1.83 10.50 5.13
CA ASN A 351 -3.09 11.25 5.17
C ASN A 351 -2.79 12.76 5.29
N LYS A 352 -3.76 13.56 5.75
CA LYS A 352 -3.64 15.02 5.90
C LYS A 352 -3.89 15.45 7.35
N ILE A 353 -3.62 14.57 8.31
CA ILE A 353 -4.00 14.75 9.72
C ILE A 353 -3.13 15.86 10.33
N ALA A 354 -3.73 17.03 10.54
CA ALA A 354 -3.08 18.17 11.18
C ALA A 354 -3.39 18.28 12.68
N LYS A 355 -4.47 17.63 13.15
CA LYS A 355 -4.90 17.65 14.56
C LYS A 355 -5.55 16.35 15.00
N ILE A 356 -5.25 15.95 16.24
CA ILE A 356 -5.90 14.85 16.96
C ILE A 356 -6.46 15.40 18.28
N GLY A 357 -7.72 15.07 18.60
CA GLY A 357 -8.39 15.48 19.83
C GLY A 357 -7.76 14.82 21.08
N PRO A 358 -7.76 15.50 22.24
CA PRO A 358 -7.05 15.02 23.43
C PRO A 358 -7.59 13.68 23.97
N ARG A 359 -8.82 13.29 23.61
CA ARG A 359 -9.45 12.01 23.98
C ARG A 359 -9.79 11.13 22.78
N ALA A 360 -9.43 11.56 21.56
CA ALA A 360 -9.77 10.86 20.32
C ALA A 360 -9.32 9.40 20.28
N LEU A 361 -8.22 9.07 20.98
CA LEU A 361 -7.63 7.73 21.02
C LEU A 361 -8.02 6.91 22.27
N GLU A 362 -8.89 7.42 23.16
CA GLU A 362 -9.39 6.67 24.33
C GLU A 362 -10.07 5.33 23.98
N PRO A 363 -10.92 5.22 22.94
CA PRO A 363 -11.58 3.95 22.59
C PRO A 363 -10.63 2.80 22.22
N ILE A 364 -9.38 3.12 21.86
CA ILE A 364 -8.40 2.20 21.28
C ILE A 364 -7.13 2.03 22.14
N HIS A 365 -7.26 2.28 23.45
CA HIS A 365 -6.24 2.07 24.49
C HIS A 365 -5.54 0.69 24.49
N GLN A 366 -6.11 -0.31 23.79
CA GLN A 366 -5.58 -1.66 23.61
C GLN A 366 -4.44 -1.80 22.59
N LEU A 367 -4.23 -0.79 21.73
CA LEU A 367 -3.26 -0.84 20.63
C LEU A 367 -1.83 -1.17 21.06
N LYS A 368 -1.10 -1.86 20.15
CA LYS A 368 0.35 -2.13 20.27
C LYS A 368 1.16 -1.47 19.16
N VAL A 369 0.54 -1.16 18.01
CA VAL A 369 1.16 -0.45 16.89
C VAL A 369 0.23 0.68 16.44
N LEU A 370 0.79 1.88 16.30
CA LEU A 370 0.12 3.04 15.73
C LEU A 370 1.05 3.67 14.70
N SER A 371 0.59 3.79 13.45
CA SER A 371 1.27 4.63 12.44
C SER A 371 0.46 5.87 12.12
N LEU A 372 1.13 7.02 12.29
CA LEU A 372 0.73 8.38 11.94
C LEU A 372 1.74 8.99 10.95
N GLU A 373 2.61 8.18 10.37
CA GLU A 373 3.63 8.57 9.38
C GLU A 373 3.03 9.34 8.19
N ASN A 374 3.78 10.28 7.61
CA ASN A 374 3.37 11.03 6.42
C ASN A 374 2.01 11.72 6.62
N ASN A 375 1.98 12.64 7.59
CA ASN A 375 0.82 13.45 7.95
C ASN A 375 1.27 14.90 8.20
N GLN A 376 0.43 15.72 8.84
CA GLN A 376 0.64 17.16 9.00
C GLN A 376 0.68 17.59 10.48
N LEU A 377 0.97 16.66 11.40
CA LEU A 377 1.00 16.90 12.84
C LEU A 377 2.14 17.86 13.19
N THR A 378 1.85 18.87 14.02
CA THR A 378 2.85 19.85 14.50
C THR A 378 3.25 19.67 15.96
N SER A 379 2.47 18.90 16.73
CA SER A 379 2.73 18.59 18.14
C SER A 379 1.97 17.32 18.56
N LEU A 380 2.38 16.70 19.66
CA LEU A 380 1.78 15.48 20.22
C LEU A 380 0.70 15.76 21.29
N SER A 381 0.44 17.03 21.59
CA SER A 381 -0.55 17.49 22.54
C SER A 381 -1.64 18.36 21.91
N SER A 382 -2.84 18.31 22.48
CA SER A 382 -3.98 19.14 22.11
C SER A 382 -4.55 19.81 23.36
N ASN A 383 -4.98 21.07 23.24
CA ASN A 383 -5.66 21.79 24.32
C ASN A 383 -7.06 21.17 24.57
N ASP A 384 -7.34 20.79 25.81
CA ASP A 384 -8.63 20.20 26.25
C ASP A 384 -9.64 21.24 26.78
N GLY A 385 -9.24 22.52 26.82
CA GLY A 385 -9.97 23.64 27.41
C GLY A 385 -9.28 24.20 28.67
N ASN A 386 -8.52 23.37 29.38
CA ASN A 386 -7.79 23.73 30.60
C ASN A 386 -6.26 23.63 30.42
N ALA A 387 -5.78 22.62 29.69
CA ALA A 387 -4.37 22.34 29.49
C ALA A 387 -4.09 21.69 28.14
N ASN A 388 -2.82 21.74 27.69
CA ASN A 388 -2.35 20.86 26.62
C ASN A 388 -2.17 19.44 27.17
N VAL A 389 -2.87 18.48 26.58
CA VAL A 389 -2.85 17.06 26.97
C VAL A 389 -2.37 16.23 25.77
N SER A 390 -1.42 15.33 26.01
CA SER A 390 -0.98 14.36 24.99
C SER A 390 -2.16 13.47 24.54
N PHE A 391 -2.43 13.42 23.23
CA PHE A 391 -3.44 12.49 22.70
C PHE A 391 -2.98 11.02 22.77
N LEU A 392 -1.69 10.78 23.04
CA LEU A 392 -1.12 9.45 23.25
C LEU A 392 -1.33 8.93 24.69
N ARG A 393 -1.80 9.78 25.62
CA ARG A 393 -2.04 9.45 27.04
C ARG A 393 -2.82 8.14 27.30
N PRO A 394 -3.80 7.72 26.49
CA PRO A 394 -4.52 6.45 26.69
C PRO A 394 -3.69 5.19 26.34
N LEU A 395 -2.69 5.30 25.45
CA LEU A 395 -2.11 4.18 24.72
C LEU A 395 -1.00 3.42 25.48
N ARG A 396 -1.21 3.11 26.77
CA ARG A 396 -0.17 2.54 27.66
C ARG A 396 0.40 1.17 27.21
N LYS A 397 -0.29 0.47 26.30
CA LYS A 397 0.12 -0.84 25.74
C LYS A 397 0.91 -0.71 24.42
N LEU A 398 1.10 0.50 23.90
CA LEU A 398 1.75 0.79 22.64
C LEU A 398 3.23 0.35 22.67
N LYS A 399 3.68 -0.36 21.65
CA LYS A 399 5.03 -0.89 21.48
C LYS A 399 5.79 -0.24 20.33
N SER A 400 5.07 0.16 19.28
CA SER A 400 5.63 0.86 18.13
C SER A 400 4.77 2.08 17.80
N LEU A 401 5.41 3.23 17.72
CA LEU A 401 4.82 4.52 17.33
C LEU A 401 5.64 5.09 16.16
N PHE A 402 4.99 5.23 15.01
CA PHE A 402 5.58 5.81 13.81
C PHE A 402 4.96 7.20 13.57
N LEU A 403 5.78 8.23 13.65
CA LEU A 403 5.44 9.65 13.45
C LEU A 403 6.32 10.30 12.37
N SER A 404 7.11 9.50 11.67
CA SER A 404 8.04 9.90 10.61
C SER A 404 7.34 10.72 9.52
N THR A 405 8.04 11.64 8.85
CA THR A 405 7.45 12.51 7.81
C THR A 405 6.22 13.28 8.35
N ASN A 406 6.43 14.13 9.35
CA ASN A 406 5.41 15.05 9.88
C ASN A 406 6.04 16.44 10.08
N ASN A 407 5.28 17.39 10.64
CA ASN A 407 5.73 18.76 10.87
C ASN A 407 6.00 19.01 12.38
N ILE A 408 6.37 17.99 13.15
CA ILE A 408 6.47 18.10 14.62
C ILE A 408 7.66 18.98 14.98
N GLN A 409 7.43 20.05 15.75
CA GLN A 409 8.45 21.06 16.05
C GLN A 409 9.14 20.88 17.42
N ARG A 410 8.48 20.19 18.36
CA ARG A 410 9.00 19.91 19.70
C ARG A 410 8.35 18.69 20.35
N ILE A 411 9.02 18.14 21.34
CA ILE A 411 8.51 17.07 22.22
C ILE A 411 8.63 17.52 23.67
N ASP A 412 7.49 17.70 24.35
CA ASP A 412 7.39 18.21 25.72
C ASP A 412 7.38 17.07 26.78
N GLU A 413 7.62 17.38 28.07
CA GLU A 413 7.84 16.38 29.16
C GLU A 413 6.77 15.28 29.24
N ASN A 414 5.51 15.62 28.92
CA ASN A 414 4.35 14.76 29.09
C ASN A 414 3.80 14.19 27.79
N ASP A 415 4.46 14.40 26.64
CA ASP A 415 3.96 13.93 25.34
C ASP A 415 3.99 12.40 25.24
N LEU A 416 5.04 11.77 25.76
CA LEU A 416 5.29 10.32 25.65
C LEU A 416 5.22 9.57 27.00
N SER A 417 5.17 10.26 28.13
CA SER A 417 5.39 9.68 29.48
C SER A 417 4.38 8.61 29.92
N SER A 418 3.25 8.45 29.22
CA SER A 418 2.28 7.37 29.44
C SER A 418 2.66 6.03 28.78
N LEU A 419 3.60 6.04 27.83
CA LEU A 419 3.85 4.94 26.89
C LEU A 419 4.84 3.91 27.43
N THR A 420 4.58 3.40 28.64
CA THR A 420 5.47 2.50 29.40
C THR A 420 5.74 1.12 28.76
N SER A 421 5.14 0.84 27.59
CA SER A 421 5.40 -0.36 26.78
C SER A 421 6.20 -0.09 25.50
N LEU A 422 6.55 1.17 25.22
CA LEU A 422 7.06 1.63 23.93
C LEU A 422 8.51 1.18 23.70
N LYS A 423 8.74 0.46 22.60
CA LYS A 423 10.04 -0.07 22.18
C LYS A 423 10.58 0.58 20.92
N THR A 424 9.70 0.99 20.00
CA THR A 424 10.07 1.62 18.72
C THR A 424 9.40 2.98 18.63
N LEU A 425 10.22 4.02 18.50
CA LEU A 425 9.78 5.40 18.30
C LEU A 425 10.49 5.93 17.06
N ALA A 426 9.72 6.23 16.02
CA ALA A 426 10.22 6.87 14.81
C ALA A 426 9.66 8.29 14.71
N LEU A 427 10.56 9.27 14.79
CA LEU A 427 10.30 10.73 14.77
C LEU A 427 11.16 11.41 13.69
N ASP A 428 11.74 10.63 12.79
CA ASP A 428 12.58 11.09 11.69
C ASP A 428 11.80 11.91 10.65
N HIS A 429 12.51 12.67 9.81
CA HIS A 429 11.91 13.51 8.77
C HIS A 429 10.82 14.44 9.35
N ASN A 430 11.19 15.23 10.36
CA ASN A 430 10.30 16.17 11.06
C ASN A 430 10.98 17.56 11.22
N GLU A 431 10.30 18.50 11.87
CA GLU A 431 10.82 19.85 12.13
C GLU A 431 11.36 20.01 13.57
N ILE A 432 11.75 18.93 14.27
CA ILE A 432 11.99 18.99 15.72
C ILE A 432 13.23 19.84 16.03
N GLU A 433 13.02 21.01 16.63
CA GLU A 433 14.08 21.92 17.07
C GLU A 433 14.52 21.63 18.52
N LYS A 434 13.60 21.11 19.35
CA LYS A 434 13.85 20.87 20.78
C LYS A 434 13.07 19.69 21.34
N ILE A 435 13.76 18.86 22.13
CA ILE A 435 13.17 17.79 22.94
C ILE A 435 13.41 18.12 24.42
N HIS A 436 12.40 17.95 25.27
CA HIS A 436 12.55 18.15 26.71
C HIS A 436 13.44 17.05 27.31
N GLY A 437 14.36 17.40 28.22
CA GLY A 437 15.38 16.48 28.73
C GLY A 437 14.87 15.25 29.50
N LYS A 438 13.58 15.23 29.84
CA LYS A 438 12.89 14.08 30.46
C LYS A 438 11.94 13.33 29.53
N ALA A 439 11.79 13.72 28.26
CA ALA A 439 10.74 13.21 27.37
C ALA A 439 10.78 11.68 27.15
N PHE A 440 11.95 11.05 27.32
CA PHE A 440 12.13 9.60 27.21
C PHE A 440 12.28 8.86 28.56
N VAL A 441 12.15 9.55 29.69
CA VAL A 441 12.31 8.95 31.02
C VAL A 441 11.19 7.94 31.29
N GLY A 442 11.57 6.70 31.59
CA GLY A 442 10.64 5.59 31.85
C GLY A 442 10.12 4.87 30.60
N LEU A 443 10.63 5.19 29.40
CA LEU A 443 10.26 4.48 28.18
C LEU A 443 11.26 3.34 27.88
N PRO A 444 10.82 2.07 27.71
CA PRO A 444 11.71 0.94 27.45
C PRO A 444 12.10 0.84 25.95
N LEU A 445 12.60 1.95 25.41
CA LEU A 445 12.94 2.10 23.98
C LEU A 445 14.14 1.24 23.60
N THR A 446 13.98 0.47 22.51
CA THR A 446 15.05 -0.34 21.89
C THR A 446 15.37 0.13 20.47
N ARG A 447 14.50 0.93 19.84
CA ARG A 447 14.70 1.53 18.50
C ARG A 447 14.24 2.98 18.51
N ILE A 448 15.13 3.90 18.16
CA ILE A 448 14.89 5.35 18.17
C ILE A 448 15.40 5.94 16.85
N TYR A 449 14.52 6.61 16.11
CA TYR A 449 14.89 7.36 14.90
C TYR A 449 14.56 8.84 15.12
N LEU A 450 15.60 9.68 15.09
CA LEU A 450 15.54 11.15 15.25
C LEU A 450 16.25 11.87 14.10
N ASN A 451 16.71 11.15 13.08
CA ASN A 451 17.43 11.72 11.96
C ASN A 451 16.53 12.59 11.06
N HIS A 452 17.12 13.41 10.19
CA HIS A 452 16.39 14.35 9.33
C HIS A 452 15.45 15.27 10.14
N ASN A 453 16.02 16.03 11.07
CA ASN A 453 15.33 16.96 11.98
C ASN A 453 16.13 18.28 12.14
N ARG A 454 15.68 19.17 13.04
CA ARG A 454 16.28 20.50 13.27
C ARG A 454 16.99 20.62 14.63
N LEU A 455 17.45 19.51 15.20
CA LEU A 455 18.07 19.51 16.52
C LEU A 455 19.46 20.15 16.46
N PHE A 456 19.67 21.19 17.28
CA PHE A 456 20.97 21.82 17.46
C PHE A 456 21.79 21.17 18.59
N HIS A 457 21.12 20.69 19.63
CA HIS A 457 21.70 19.94 20.75
C HIS A 457 20.63 19.05 21.38
N LEU A 458 21.05 18.03 22.14
CA LEU A 458 20.18 17.28 23.04
C LEU A 458 20.50 17.61 24.51
N PRO A 459 19.51 17.70 25.40
CA PRO A 459 19.77 17.86 26.83
C PRO A 459 20.53 16.66 27.39
N ARG A 460 21.59 16.94 28.16
CA ARG A 460 22.34 15.90 28.88
C ARG A 460 21.41 15.08 29.77
N GLY A 461 21.60 13.76 29.75
CA GLY A 461 20.80 12.81 30.52
C GLY A 461 19.53 12.28 29.82
N ILE A 462 19.15 12.81 28.66
CA ILE A 462 17.96 12.35 27.91
C ILE A 462 17.98 10.85 27.57
N PHE A 463 19.18 10.25 27.46
CA PHE A 463 19.40 8.84 27.18
C PHE A 463 19.85 8.01 28.41
N GLU A 464 19.96 8.60 29.62
CA GLU A 464 20.34 7.85 30.84
C GLU A 464 19.30 6.79 31.24
N GLY A 465 18.04 6.96 30.82
CA GLY A 465 16.98 5.97 31.01
C GLY A 465 17.01 4.80 30.00
N LEU A 466 17.90 4.81 29.01
CA LEU A 466 17.97 3.79 27.97
C LEU A 466 18.91 2.65 28.38
N ALA A 467 18.38 1.43 28.42
CA ALA A 467 19.15 0.22 28.67
C ALA A 467 19.97 -0.15 27.42
N THR A 468 21.25 0.27 27.39
CA THR A 468 22.14 0.19 26.22
C THR A 468 22.45 -1.23 25.75
N ASP A 469 22.27 -2.24 26.62
CA ASP A 469 22.29 -3.66 26.28
C ASP A 469 21.09 -4.03 25.38
N THR A 470 19.89 -3.56 25.72
CA THR A 470 18.64 -3.83 24.98
C THR A 470 18.38 -2.93 23.78
N LEU A 471 19.14 -1.82 23.66
CA LEU A 471 19.12 -0.96 22.47
C LEU A 471 19.58 -1.76 21.24
N ASP A 472 18.87 -1.59 20.13
CA ASP A 472 19.05 -2.35 18.89
C ASP A 472 19.31 -1.39 17.70
N VAL A 473 18.64 -0.23 17.67
CA VAL A 473 18.89 0.85 16.71
C VAL A 473 18.80 2.21 17.40
N ILE A 474 19.77 3.08 17.13
CA ILE A 474 19.57 4.53 17.21
C ILE A 474 20.03 5.20 15.92
N ASP A 475 19.31 6.24 15.49
CA ASP A 475 19.78 7.16 14.46
C ASP A 475 19.46 8.62 14.84
N VAL A 476 20.46 9.49 14.65
CA VAL A 476 20.45 10.92 14.95
C VAL A 476 21.18 11.74 13.87
N SER A 477 21.42 11.18 12.69
CA SER A 477 22.04 11.89 11.55
C SER A 477 21.19 13.05 11.03
N ASP A 478 21.74 13.86 10.12
CA ASP A 478 21.01 14.85 9.32
C ASP A 478 20.19 15.83 10.19
N ASN A 479 20.87 16.35 11.21
CA ASN A 479 20.40 17.35 12.16
C ASN A 479 21.43 18.49 12.24
N ALA A 480 20.98 19.66 12.69
CA ALA A 480 21.75 20.90 12.72
C ALA A 480 22.74 21.01 13.90
N TRP A 481 23.43 19.91 14.23
CA TRP A 481 24.23 19.77 15.46
C TRP A 481 25.28 20.88 15.64
N GLN A 482 25.25 21.56 16.78
CA GLN A 482 26.14 22.67 17.13
C GLN A 482 27.33 22.20 17.97
N CYS A 483 28.52 22.71 17.64
CA CYS A 483 29.81 22.17 18.06
C CYS A 483 30.32 22.79 19.38
N ILE A 484 29.51 22.73 20.44
CA ILE A 484 29.76 23.41 21.72
C ILE A 484 30.85 22.67 22.51
N CYS A 485 32.01 23.31 22.69
CA CYS A 485 33.13 22.75 23.46
C CYS A 485 32.70 22.43 24.91
N GLY A 486 32.93 21.19 25.34
CA GLY A 486 32.55 20.71 26.68
C GLY A 486 31.15 20.07 26.77
N GLU A 487 30.32 20.15 25.74
CA GLU A 487 29.02 19.44 25.64
C GLU A 487 29.05 18.27 24.64
N GLU A 488 30.25 17.71 24.44
CA GLU A 488 30.54 16.57 23.53
C GLU A 488 29.93 15.23 24.00
N TRP A 489 29.14 15.23 25.08
CA TRP A 489 28.58 14.05 25.76
C TRP A 489 27.85 13.10 24.80
N LEU A 490 27.18 13.63 23.77
CA LEU A 490 26.42 12.87 22.80
C LEU A 490 27.34 12.08 21.85
N ALA A 491 28.49 12.64 21.46
CA ALA A 491 29.49 11.95 20.65
C ALA A 491 30.17 10.81 21.43
N ASP A 492 30.43 11.04 22.72
CA ASP A 492 30.96 10.01 23.62
C ASP A 492 29.93 8.90 23.91
N TRP A 493 28.67 9.27 24.18
CA TRP A 493 27.61 8.29 24.43
C TRP A 493 27.35 7.42 23.18
N LEU A 494 27.27 8.02 21.98
CA LEU A 494 27.11 7.27 20.72
C LEU A 494 28.26 6.29 20.47
N ALA A 495 29.49 6.62 20.90
CA ALA A 495 30.62 5.72 20.79
C ALA A 495 30.52 4.49 21.71
N THR A 496 29.73 4.55 22.79
CA THR A 496 29.43 3.37 23.63
C THR A 496 28.42 2.40 23.01
N VAL A 497 27.69 2.83 21.97
CA VAL A 497 26.66 2.06 21.25
C VAL A 497 26.90 2.08 19.73
N ALA A 498 28.17 2.18 19.31
CA ALA A 498 28.56 2.39 17.92
C ALA A 498 28.17 1.23 16.97
N ASP A 499 27.90 0.04 17.51
CA ASP A 499 27.35 -1.12 16.79
C ASP A 499 25.85 -0.99 16.47
N LYS A 500 25.15 -0.09 17.16
CA LYS A 500 23.70 0.15 17.08
C LYS A 500 23.35 1.51 16.47
N ASN A 501 24.34 2.38 16.25
CA ASN A 501 24.18 3.66 15.59
C ASN A 501 24.17 3.47 14.07
N VAL A 502 23.02 3.64 13.41
CA VAL A 502 22.86 3.32 11.98
C VAL A 502 23.36 4.43 11.07
N ALA A 503 23.17 5.70 11.44
CA ALA A 503 23.82 6.90 10.88
C ALA A 503 24.08 6.87 9.36
N ASP A 504 23.02 6.75 8.56
CA ASP A 504 23.08 6.64 7.09
C ASP A 504 23.37 7.99 6.38
N GLY A 505 23.60 9.06 7.16
CA GLY A 505 23.87 10.41 6.67
C GLY A 505 24.75 11.26 7.60
N SER A 506 24.59 12.58 7.57
CA SER A 506 25.55 13.51 8.16
C SER A 506 25.44 13.60 9.68
N MET A 507 26.46 13.13 10.40
CA MET A 507 26.59 13.31 11.85
C MET A 507 27.10 14.71 12.26
N GLY A 508 27.30 15.64 11.31
CA GLY A 508 27.84 16.97 11.58
C GLY A 508 29.15 16.93 12.39
N CYS A 509 29.30 17.82 13.36
CA CYS A 509 30.47 17.82 14.24
C CYS A 509 30.44 16.78 15.38
N ILE A 510 29.30 16.10 15.61
CA ILE A 510 29.28 14.91 16.49
C ILE A 510 30.16 13.81 15.88
N GLY A 511 30.10 13.64 14.55
CA GLY A 511 30.95 12.70 13.82
C GLY A 511 32.43 13.06 13.81
N SER A 512 32.77 14.36 13.79
CA SER A 512 34.17 14.82 13.77
C SER A 512 34.81 14.93 15.15
N ARG A 513 34.01 15.05 16.22
CA ARG A 513 34.43 15.43 17.59
C ARG A 513 35.20 16.76 17.64
N ALA A 514 35.06 17.62 16.63
CA ALA A 514 35.70 18.92 16.59
C ALA A 514 34.73 19.99 17.09
N CYS A 515 34.92 20.45 18.33
CA CYS A 515 34.23 21.63 18.83
C CYS A 515 34.84 22.91 18.21
N THR A 516 34.05 23.97 18.00
CA THR A 516 34.52 25.23 17.41
C THR A 516 35.20 26.11 18.46
N GLY A 517 36.36 25.63 18.95
CA GLY A 517 37.10 26.18 20.08
C GLY A 517 38.00 27.38 19.80
N ARG A 518 37.59 28.31 18.91
CA ARG A 518 38.27 29.61 18.78
C ARG A 518 37.39 30.71 18.19
N PHE A 519 37.18 31.74 18.99
CA PHE A 519 36.85 33.08 18.51
C PHE A 519 38.17 33.80 18.19
N ASP A 520 38.66 33.67 16.96
CA ASP A 520 39.81 34.45 16.49
C ASP A 520 39.35 35.89 16.14
N GLU A 521 39.27 36.73 17.18
CA GLU A 521 39.31 38.21 17.24
C GLU A 521 38.34 39.09 16.38
N GLU A 522 37.58 38.59 15.41
CA GLU A 522 36.76 39.44 14.54
C GLU A 522 35.56 40.13 15.24
N GLU A 523 35.01 39.58 16.33
CA GLU A 523 33.84 40.17 17.01
C GLU A 523 34.09 41.54 17.66
N GLN A 524 35.35 41.95 17.90
CA GLN A 524 35.62 43.33 18.37
C GLN A 524 35.12 44.39 17.38
N HIS A 525 35.07 44.09 16.08
CA HIS A 525 34.53 45.01 15.08
C HIS A 525 33.00 45.17 15.21
N SER A 526 32.27 44.13 15.61
CA SER A 526 30.82 44.18 15.81
C SER A 526 30.42 45.15 16.94
N VAL A 527 31.15 45.11 18.06
CA VAL A 527 30.93 46.01 19.21
C VAL A 527 31.26 47.46 18.83
N TRP A 528 32.37 47.71 18.13
CA TRP A 528 32.68 49.07 17.68
C TRP A 528 31.69 49.60 16.63
N ILE A 529 31.22 48.78 15.69
CA ILE A 529 30.20 49.18 14.70
C ILE A 529 28.89 49.56 15.40
N THR A 530 28.42 48.77 16.37
CA THR A 530 27.18 49.07 17.11
C THR A 530 27.30 50.29 18.03
N VAL A 531 28.47 50.52 18.65
CA VAL A 531 28.77 51.74 19.41
C VAL A 531 28.83 52.97 18.50
N ILE A 532 29.49 52.90 17.34
CA ILE A 532 29.57 53.99 16.37
C ILE A 532 28.20 54.30 15.78
N ALA A 533 27.40 53.28 15.43
CA ALA A 533 26.02 53.48 14.96
C ALA A 533 25.14 54.15 16.03
N SER A 534 25.31 53.78 17.30
CA SER A 534 24.59 54.41 18.43
C SER A 534 25.01 55.88 18.61
N LEU A 535 26.29 56.19 18.50
CA LEU A 535 26.81 57.57 18.52
C LEU A 535 26.27 58.40 17.35
N LEU A 536 26.26 57.85 16.13
CA LEU A 536 25.70 58.52 14.96
C LEU A 536 24.19 58.77 15.09
N ALA A 537 23.44 57.81 15.66
CA ALA A 537 22.02 58.00 15.94
C ALA A 537 21.75 59.13 16.96
N VAL A 538 22.56 59.21 18.02
CA VAL A 538 22.50 60.32 19.00
C VAL A 538 22.86 61.66 18.36
N VAL A 539 23.89 61.71 17.50
CA VAL A 539 24.26 62.93 16.77
C VAL A 539 23.15 63.36 15.80
N SER A 540 22.55 62.44 15.04
CA SER A 540 21.39 62.74 14.20
C SER A 540 20.18 63.23 15.00
N LEU A 541 19.92 62.68 16.20
CA LEU A 541 18.86 63.16 17.08
C LEU A 541 19.13 64.58 17.57
N LEU A 542 20.37 64.90 17.96
CA LEU A 542 20.77 66.24 18.37
C LEU A 542 20.68 67.26 17.21
N ILE A 543 21.02 66.85 15.99
CA ILE A 543 20.84 67.67 14.78
C ILE A 543 19.35 67.93 14.52
N LEU A 544 18.49 66.91 14.63
CA LEU A 544 17.04 67.08 14.48
C LEU A 544 16.44 67.98 15.58
N VAL A 545 16.91 67.88 16.83
CA VAL A 545 16.52 68.79 17.92
C VAL A 545 16.99 70.22 17.64
N ALA A 546 18.20 70.43 17.12
CA ALA A 546 18.69 71.76 16.74
C ALA A 546 17.87 72.37 15.58
N ILE A 547 17.52 71.57 14.56
CA ILE A 547 16.63 72.00 13.46
C ILE A 547 15.24 72.35 14.00
N ALA A 548 14.68 71.53 14.91
CA ALA A 548 13.40 71.83 15.56
C ALA A 548 13.46 73.13 16.41
N PHE A 549 14.60 73.40 17.06
CA PHE A 549 14.81 74.64 17.81
C PHE A 549 14.85 75.87 16.89
N LEU A 550 15.55 75.77 15.75
CA LEU A 550 15.57 76.83 14.73
C LEU A 550 14.16 77.09 14.15
N TYR A 551 13.38 76.04 13.89
CA TYR A 551 11.97 76.18 13.46
C TYR A 551 11.07 76.80 14.54
N LEU A 552 11.31 76.53 15.83
CA LEU A 552 10.62 77.17 16.95
C LEU A 552 11.05 78.64 17.16
N GLU A 553 12.25 79.02 16.71
CA GLU A 553 12.78 80.38 16.78
C GLU A 553 12.27 81.25 15.61
N ASP A 554 12.16 80.69 14.40
CA ASP A 554 11.47 81.34 13.28
C ASP A 554 9.95 81.38 13.47
N GLY A 555 9.34 80.35 14.09
CA GLY A 555 7.91 80.35 14.42
C GLY A 555 7.49 81.56 15.26
N LYS A 556 8.34 81.99 16.21
CA LYS A 556 8.14 83.19 17.03
C LYS A 556 8.20 84.53 16.27
N ARG A 557 8.53 84.52 14.97
CA ARG A 557 8.49 85.73 14.11
C ARG A 557 7.15 85.94 13.41
N ILE A 558 6.27 84.93 13.36
CA ILE A 558 5.07 84.95 12.50
C ILE A 558 3.80 85.45 13.24
N ASP A 559 3.79 85.48 14.58
CA ASP A 559 2.68 85.96 15.44
C ASP A 559 2.44 87.50 15.41
N LYS A 560 2.62 88.17 14.26
CA LYS A 560 2.53 89.64 14.13
C LYS A 560 1.69 90.18 12.96
N ILE A 561 0.91 89.34 12.28
CA ILE A 561 -0.09 89.76 11.27
C ILE A 561 -1.43 89.05 11.59
N ALA A 562 -2.56 89.75 11.45
CA ALA A 562 -3.72 89.49 12.32
C ALA A 562 -5.09 89.29 11.62
N CYS A 563 -5.86 88.32 12.15
CA CYS A 563 -7.34 88.34 12.28
C CYS A 563 -8.20 88.23 10.97
N PRO A 564 -9.55 88.19 11.03
CA PRO A 564 -10.28 87.00 11.53
C PRO A 564 -11.57 86.62 10.77
N LEU A 565 -11.91 85.32 10.69
CA LEU A 565 -13.25 84.81 10.34
C LEU A 565 -13.55 83.49 11.09
N ARG A 566 -14.79 83.04 11.29
CA ARG A 566 -15.97 83.57 12.04
C ARG A 566 -17.18 82.67 11.73
N ARG A 567 -17.60 81.89 12.73
CA ARG A 567 -18.91 81.22 12.93
C ARG A 567 -19.24 79.88 12.22
N VAL A 568 -19.77 78.99 13.07
CA VAL A 568 -20.65 77.82 12.83
C VAL A 568 -22.12 78.32 13.01
N PRO A 569 -23.12 77.78 12.29
CA PRO A 569 -24.01 76.68 12.77
C PRO A 569 -23.90 75.45 11.83
N SER A 570 -24.11 74.18 12.22
CA SER A 570 -25.08 73.54 13.13
C SER A 570 -26.48 73.35 12.54
N ASP A 571 -26.75 72.14 12.02
CA ASP A 571 -28.04 71.44 12.14
C ASP A 571 -27.94 69.96 11.74
N LEU A 572 -29.01 69.18 11.98
CA LEU A 572 -29.23 67.77 11.58
C LEU A 572 -28.33 66.70 12.23
N LEU A 573 -28.69 66.36 13.47
CA LEU A 573 -28.55 65.02 14.04
C LEU A 573 -29.94 64.32 13.93
N GLN A 574 -29.98 62.98 13.84
CA GLN A 574 -31.18 62.11 13.74
C GLN A 574 -31.80 61.97 12.32
N LEU A 575 -32.37 60.82 11.90
CA LEU A 575 -32.34 59.45 12.46
C LEU A 575 -32.53 58.37 11.35
N ILE A 576 -32.00 57.18 11.64
CA ILE A 576 -32.00 55.89 10.90
C ILE A 576 -33.44 55.42 10.57
N PRO A 577 -33.77 54.83 9.37
CA PRO A 577 -33.29 53.48 9.06
C PRO A 577 -33.05 53.01 7.58
N SER A 578 -32.01 52.18 7.46
CA SER A 578 -31.87 50.95 6.64
C SER A 578 -32.33 50.88 5.17
N GLY A 579 -31.43 50.37 4.32
CA GLY A 579 -31.75 49.76 3.03
C GLY A 579 -30.75 50.14 1.95
N GLY A 580 -30.13 49.15 1.30
CA GLY A 580 -29.19 49.41 0.20
C GLY A 580 -29.30 48.36 -0.89
N SER A 581 -29.20 48.79 -2.16
CA SER A 581 -29.05 47.91 -3.31
C SER A 581 -28.67 48.68 -4.59
N SER A 582 -27.57 48.24 -5.22
CA SER A 582 -27.40 48.06 -6.68
C SER A 582 -27.51 49.22 -7.71
N ILE A 583 -26.58 49.18 -8.69
CA ILE A 583 -26.73 49.54 -10.13
C ILE A 583 -26.49 51.01 -10.60
N SER A 584 -25.24 51.23 -11.05
CA SER A 584 -24.74 51.89 -12.29
C SER A 584 -25.17 53.31 -12.79
N LEU A 585 -24.12 54.13 -13.06
CA LEU A 585 -23.85 54.93 -14.29
C LEU A 585 -24.82 56.08 -14.72
N PRO A 586 -24.40 57.01 -15.62
CA PRO A 586 -23.07 57.51 -16.02
C PRO A 586 -22.96 59.08 -16.02
N HIS A 587 -22.02 59.64 -16.79
CA HIS A 587 -21.75 61.06 -17.12
C HIS A 587 -20.98 61.90 -16.05
N ASP A 588 -20.18 62.91 -16.43
CA ASP A 588 -19.94 63.47 -17.78
C ASP A 588 -18.48 63.88 -18.09
N ASN A 589 -18.27 64.27 -19.35
CA ASN A 589 -17.09 64.92 -19.94
C ASN A 589 -16.89 66.34 -19.36
N GLY A 590 -15.76 67.05 -19.47
CA GLY A 590 -14.47 66.83 -20.16
C GLY A 590 -13.88 68.19 -20.58
N ILE A 591 -12.62 68.27 -21.02
CA ILE A 591 -12.04 69.35 -21.88
C ILE A 591 -10.60 68.96 -22.29
N GLU A 592 -10.29 69.19 -23.57
CA GLU A 592 -8.99 68.98 -24.26
C GLU A 592 -8.35 70.37 -24.57
N PRO A 593 -7.28 70.59 -25.40
CA PRO A 593 -6.55 69.72 -26.34
C PRO A 593 -5.00 69.77 -26.11
N LEU A 594 -4.03 69.53 -27.01
CA LEU A 594 -3.94 69.12 -28.43
C LEU A 594 -2.49 68.56 -28.68
N ILE A 595 -2.31 67.52 -29.50
CA ILE A 595 -1.38 67.46 -30.67
C ILE A 595 -1.42 66.07 -31.34
N THR A 596 -1.40 66.09 -32.68
CA THR A 596 -1.52 65.03 -33.70
C THR A 596 -0.21 64.24 -33.94
N ALA A 597 -0.09 63.15 -34.72
CA ALA A 597 -0.95 62.07 -35.28
C ALA A 597 0.01 61.03 -35.97
N GLU A 598 -0.32 60.00 -36.77
CA GLU A 598 -1.58 59.46 -37.33
C GLU A 598 -1.50 57.90 -37.50
N LEU A 599 -2.12 57.26 -38.52
CA LEU A 599 -2.44 55.81 -38.53
C LEU A 599 -2.23 55.04 -39.89
N PRO A 600 -3.18 54.24 -40.48
CA PRO A 600 -3.12 52.75 -40.48
C PRO A 600 -3.25 52.09 -41.90
N PRO A 601 -3.65 50.80 -42.07
CA PRO A 601 -5.06 50.33 -41.93
C PRO A 601 -5.28 48.95 -41.23
N LYS A 602 -6.55 48.52 -41.18
CA LYS A 602 -7.21 47.36 -40.49
C LYS A 602 -8.20 46.70 -41.52
N PRO A 603 -9.27 45.92 -41.18
CA PRO A 603 -9.67 45.16 -39.97
C PRO A 603 -9.66 43.61 -40.25
N LEU A 604 -10.56 42.64 -39.92
CA LEU A 604 -11.94 42.47 -39.37
C LEU A 604 -12.11 41.05 -38.73
N LEU A 605 -12.94 40.92 -37.66
CA LEU A 605 -13.96 39.87 -37.33
C LEU A 605 -13.59 38.33 -37.35
N THR A 606 -14.22 37.36 -36.63
CA THR A 606 -15.27 37.31 -35.58
C THR A 606 -15.34 35.95 -34.81
N SER A 607 -15.99 35.97 -33.63
CA SER A 607 -16.96 34.98 -33.07
C SER A 607 -16.58 33.53 -32.65
N SER A 608 -16.60 33.32 -31.32
CA SER A 608 -17.47 32.39 -30.56
C SER A 608 -17.39 30.85 -30.66
N LEU A 609 -17.15 30.23 -29.48
CA LEU A 609 -17.95 29.16 -28.82
C LEU A 609 -18.58 28.02 -29.68
N ARG A 610 -18.18 26.76 -29.40
CA ARG A 610 -19.05 25.80 -28.65
C ARG A 610 -18.38 24.45 -28.31
N ASN A 611 -18.90 23.80 -27.27
CA ASN A 611 -18.79 22.36 -27.04
C ASN A 611 -19.71 21.58 -28.01
N THR A 612 -19.33 20.37 -28.38
CA THR A 612 -20.28 19.29 -28.70
C THR A 612 -19.78 17.94 -28.16
N THR A 613 -20.71 17.04 -27.86
CA THR A 613 -20.46 15.69 -27.34
C THR A 613 -20.93 14.62 -28.32
N ALA A 614 -20.10 13.58 -28.48
CA ALA A 614 -20.46 12.19 -28.70
C ALA A 614 -21.00 11.70 -30.08
N THR A 615 -20.88 10.37 -30.21
CA THR A 615 -21.55 9.40 -31.11
C THR A 615 -21.21 9.30 -32.61
N ASN A 616 -20.48 8.21 -32.90
CA ASN A 616 -20.82 7.12 -33.85
C ASN A 616 -20.43 7.17 -35.34
N THR A 617 -20.00 5.98 -35.80
CA THR A 617 -20.00 5.43 -37.18
C THR A 617 -19.16 6.14 -38.26
N SER A 618 -18.53 5.46 -39.23
CA SER A 618 -18.16 4.02 -39.38
C SER A 618 -17.31 3.84 -40.65
N ALA A 619 -16.35 2.89 -40.65
CA ALA A 619 -15.63 2.38 -41.84
C ALA A 619 -14.71 3.42 -42.56
N THR A 620 -13.70 3.10 -43.40
CA THR A 620 -13.08 1.81 -43.79
C THR A 620 -11.64 2.02 -44.33
N ASN A 621 -10.79 0.98 -44.20
CA ASN A 621 -9.70 0.58 -45.13
C ASN A 621 -8.37 1.38 -45.31
N THR A 622 -7.37 0.59 -45.75
CA THR A 622 -6.17 0.91 -46.56
C THR A 622 -4.99 1.73 -45.98
N ASN A 623 -4.10 1.02 -45.28
CA ASN A 623 -2.68 0.75 -45.66
C ASN A 623 -2.23 1.13 -47.10
N PRO A 624 -0.91 1.23 -47.39
CA PRO A 624 0.25 1.64 -46.57
C PRO A 624 1.29 2.48 -47.39
N LEU A 625 2.60 2.34 -47.09
CA LEU A 625 3.86 2.73 -47.80
C LEU A 625 4.69 3.76 -47.01
N ILE A 626 5.88 3.45 -46.48
CA ILE A 626 7.21 3.09 -47.07
C ILE A 626 8.04 4.31 -47.51
N ILE A 627 9.34 4.28 -47.14
CA ILE A 627 10.50 5.20 -47.32
C ILE A 627 11.04 5.52 -45.89
N ALA A 628 12.12 4.92 -45.35
CA ALA A 628 13.49 4.67 -45.84
C ALA A 628 14.30 5.97 -46.01
N ASN A 629 15.57 6.11 -45.62
CA ASN A 629 16.58 5.12 -45.20
C ASN A 629 17.70 5.81 -44.34
N THR A 630 18.87 5.17 -44.24
CA THR A 630 20.21 5.67 -43.85
C THR A 630 20.52 5.96 -42.38
N ASN A 631 21.31 5.05 -41.78
CA ASN A 631 22.68 5.21 -41.23
C ASN A 631 22.96 6.37 -40.23
N GLU A 632 23.83 6.25 -39.21
CA GLU A 632 25.11 5.51 -39.11
C GLU A 632 25.36 4.87 -37.71
N ILE A 633 26.52 4.20 -37.54
CA ILE A 633 27.00 3.54 -36.30
C ILE A 633 28.43 3.99 -36.01
N PRO A 634 28.77 4.36 -34.76
CA PRO A 634 30.01 3.85 -34.16
C PRO A 634 29.81 3.23 -32.75
N THR A 635 29.93 1.90 -32.72
CA THR A 635 30.51 1.02 -31.69
C THR A 635 30.96 1.52 -30.30
N VAL A 636 30.60 0.67 -29.31
CA VAL A 636 31.34 0.30 -28.06
C VAL A 636 31.21 1.22 -26.83
N GLY A 637 30.80 0.59 -25.71
CA GLY A 637 30.71 1.18 -24.37
C GLY A 637 30.00 0.23 -23.40
N THR A 638 30.70 -0.76 -22.85
CA THR A 638 30.13 -1.78 -21.95
C THR A 638 29.95 -1.26 -20.52
N ALA A 639 28.72 -1.24 -20.01
CA ALA A 639 28.41 -1.00 -18.59
C ALA A 639 27.26 -1.92 -18.12
N GLU A 640 27.34 -2.42 -16.89
CA GLU A 640 26.45 -3.45 -16.37
C GLU A 640 25.08 -2.89 -15.92
N LYS A 641 23.98 -3.46 -16.43
CA LYS A 641 22.64 -3.23 -15.86
C LYS A 641 22.46 -4.06 -14.58
N LYS A 642 22.95 -3.56 -13.44
CA LYS A 642 22.66 -4.13 -12.12
C LYS A 642 21.14 -4.16 -11.89
N ARG A 643 20.59 -5.36 -11.70
CA ARG A 643 19.19 -5.55 -11.31
C ARG A 643 19.01 -5.17 -9.84
N VAL A 644 18.29 -4.09 -9.56
CA VAL A 644 17.81 -3.79 -8.21
C VAL A 644 16.76 -4.84 -7.84
N ARG A 645 17.00 -5.59 -6.76
CA ARG A 645 15.95 -6.38 -6.09
C ARG A 645 15.27 -5.46 -5.08
N PHE A 646 13.98 -5.21 -5.26
CA PHE A 646 13.15 -4.77 -4.14
C PHE A 646 12.86 -5.98 -3.27
N ASN A 647 13.49 -6.04 -2.10
CA ASN A 647 12.98 -6.84 -0.99
C ASN A 647 11.83 -6.06 -0.37
N GLY A 648 10.70 -6.71 -0.10
CA GLY A 648 9.50 -6.03 0.38
C GLY A 648 9.57 -5.61 1.85
N ILE A 649 9.02 -4.43 2.11
CA ILE A 649 8.34 -4.03 3.36
C ILE A 649 6.92 -3.63 2.93
#